data_AF-A0A3S9A1C0-F1
#
_entry.id   AF-A0A3S9A1C0-F1
#
_cell.length_a   1.000
_cell.length_b   1.000
_cell.length_c   1.000
_cell.angle_alpha   90.00
_cell.angle_beta   90.00
_cell.angle_gamma   90.00
#
_symmetry.space_group_name_H-M   'P 1'
#
loop_
_entity.id
_entity.type
_entity.pdbx_description
1 polymer ?
#
loop_
_entity_poly.entity_id
_entity_poly.type
_entity_poly.pdbx_seq_one_letter_code
_entity_poly.pdbx_strand_id
1 'polypeptide(L)'
;MGEVFDDSGNRSENYMATQKYNRLGSFVDSFNNTANDFTIEIIANNQKAPFNHFIDDELHNLFDLKIKGEIIEGKFYGQLFAPNGDLELLKECNLDFKNGIDVTSGITNPVGNYCGPIKLELCHYEKNARNSGLTSEQIELLNSRIDYIGGLKVYRDNVRILPYGDPENDFLNLEQSRSKNAGRYLFSHRNLFGKIELTSENNPFLEDKSSREGLIENNQYHYFVKVLQNLLFTVAVDYVTSSRKSSKGLRDTYLAYNNLQHQLKEEKNATLLREEAESKEEVKQLKLAFKEKQKQFYKIKNERLTFNLPKLPSTLTYDMIQGAYTDYLSRKASFTEQLDYNKKLLTVEINPRIQPSMDEEDILEVMTHNQEVSSFIITAELDFDNNCDKFQSDYKNLLLHWENKFYDTLNLNFKNFIADNETRLNKLNQRVISLRNKSICTINEANESDTDRDQYSIEIINRIGQLKSQTLLRCEEKLKGITDLLTGVNFKIEGLKKTEVHNIEISELKAQYTIIEDKIQLYESEELPVIREQYKLEINDLIVQFAETILSEHQTKSYNETDKIIGILKEENTKLLRENEILTDLANIGMAAEIVNHEFNQLMTNVEDGISNIKNANLSSIQNYWVKQIEAGFRAISTKHSQLSPMYRSNHLSRRRINVRNLINDILNFFSSRLNQAHIRVDNKIEDDYFLLLSTSKIYPVISNLIDNSIYWMLNKNDRVILFRSNSDKNTIYLEDSGPGISSRDADKIFNPFFTKRTGGRGLGLTIVKKVLESQKHQITLIEDRKDKHLDGACFEITFDEKARVNQ
;
A
#
# COMPACT_ATOMS: atom_id res chain seq x y z
N MET A 1 2.24 52.22 56.05
CA MET A 1 2.88 53.38 56.70
C MET A 1 3.25 54.39 55.62
N GLY A 2 2.78 55.63 55.72
CA GLY A 2 3.40 56.74 54.99
C GLY A 2 4.33 57.45 55.97
N GLU A 3 5.63 57.31 55.78
CA GLU A 3 6.62 58.11 56.52
C GLU A 3 6.46 59.57 56.07
N VAL A 4 5.97 60.44 56.94
CA VAL A 4 5.99 61.89 56.70
C VAL A 4 7.35 62.40 57.17
N PHE A 5 8.27 62.54 56.24
CA PHE A 5 9.51 63.29 56.42
C PHE A 5 9.20 64.79 56.41
N ASP A 6 9.86 65.56 57.28
CA ASP A 6 10.07 66.99 56.99
C ASP A 6 11.35 67.14 56.14
N ASP A 7 11.40 68.18 55.31
CA ASP A 7 12.47 68.49 54.34
C ASP A 7 13.89 68.62 54.95
N SER A 8 14.04 68.53 56.27
CA SER A 8 15.32 68.60 57.00
C SER A 8 15.77 67.28 57.65
N GLY A 9 14.98 66.20 57.56
CA GLY A 9 15.41 64.85 57.97
C GLY A 9 15.73 64.69 59.47
N ASN A 10 15.24 65.58 60.33
CA ASN A 10 15.60 65.59 61.75
C ASN A 10 14.63 64.70 62.58
N ARG A 11 15.11 63.53 63.03
CA ARG A 11 14.29 62.51 63.73
C ARG A 11 13.79 62.91 65.14
N SER A 12 14.33 63.96 65.77
CA SER A 12 14.11 64.21 67.21
C SER A 12 12.93 65.11 67.57
N GLU A 13 12.58 66.11 66.75
CA GLU A 13 11.48 67.04 67.08
C GLU A 13 10.10 66.43 66.85
N ASN A 14 9.99 65.54 65.87
CA ASN A 14 8.73 64.86 65.54
C ASN A 14 8.36 63.77 66.56
N TYR A 15 9.33 63.23 67.32
CA TYR A 15 9.07 62.20 68.34
C TYR A 15 8.32 62.75 69.56
N MET A 16 8.75 63.89 70.11
CA MET A 16 8.07 64.54 71.25
C MET A 16 6.68 65.04 70.85
N ALA A 17 6.54 65.59 69.63
CA ALA A 17 5.25 66.00 69.08
C ALA A 17 4.33 64.78 68.91
N THR A 18 4.83 63.68 68.33
CA THR A 18 4.08 62.42 68.18
C THR A 18 3.70 61.79 69.51
N GLN A 19 4.57 61.82 70.54
CA GLN A 19 4.23 61.33 71.87
C GLN A 19 3.17 62.19 72.56
N LYS A 20 3.29 63.53 72.51
CA LYS A 20 2.27 64.44 73.05
C LYS A 20 0.93 64.32 72.29
N TYR A 21 0.99 64.14 70.98
CA TYR A 21 -0.13 63.85 70.10
C TYR A 21 -0.85 62.55 70.50
N ASN A 22 -0.08 61.46 70.66
CA ASN A 22 -0.61 60.16 71.10
C ASN A 22 -1.22 60.26 72.50
N ARG A 23 -0.60 61.02 73.41
CA ARG A 23 -1.12 61.24 74.77
C ARG A 23 -2.43 62.01 74.78
N LEU A 24 -2.58 63.06 73.96
CA LEU A 24 -3.83 63.82 73.84
C LEU A 24 -4.96 62.98 73.23
N GLY A 25 -4.69 62.23 72.15
CA GLY A 25 -5.67 61.32 71.55
C GLY A 25 -6.06 60.16 72.48
N SER A 26 -5.20 59.84 73.45
CA SER A 26 -5.43 58.75 74.39
C SER A 26 -6.57 59.01 75.38
N PHE A 27 -6.99 60.26 75.59
CA PHE A 27 -8.05 60.60 76.56
C PHE A 27 -9.47 60.28 76.05
N VAL A 28 -9.63 60.04 74.75
CA VAL A 28 -10.91 59.70 74.10
C VAL A 28 -11.14 58.19 74.11
N ASP A 29 -12.39 57.76 74.26
CA ASP A 29 -12.75 56.34 74.08
C ASP A 29 -12.36 55.87 72.68
N SER A 30 -11.37 54.99 72.61
CA SER A 30 -10.91 54.40 71.35
C SER A 30 -11.91 53.39 70.78
N PHE A 31 -12.93 52.99 71.54
CA PHE A 31 -13.91 51.93 71.21
C PHE A 31 -15.30 52.46 70.82
N ASN A 32 -15.53 53.77 70.81
CA ASN A 32 -16.85 54.33 70.51
C ASN A 32 -16.72 55.56 69.61
N ASN A 33 -17.25 55.47 68.38
CA ASN A 33 -17.18 56.55 67.38
C ASN A 33 -18.44 57.44 67.38
N THR A 34 -19.39 57.19 68.28
CA THR A 34 -20.65 57.92 68.34
C THR A 34 -20.62 59.02 69.39
N ALA A 35 -20.64 60.26 68.90
CA ALA A 35 -20.86 61.52 69.62
C ALA A 35 -19.82 61.84 70.72
N ASN A 36 -18.62 62.24 70.31
CA ASN A 36 -17.83 63.12 71.16
C ASN A 36 -18.52 64.49 71.20
N ASP A 37 -18.69 65.08 72.38
CA ASP A 37 -19.20 66.45 72.56
C ASP A 37 -18.28 67.52 71.91
N PHE A 38 -17.08 67.12 71.46
CA PHE A 38 -16.09 67.97 70.82
C PHE A 38 -15.23 67.19 69.82
N THR A 39 -14.80 67.85 68.75
CA THR A 39 -13.83 67.31 67.78
C THR A 39 -12.42 67.70 68.18
N ILE A 40 -11.49 66.74 68.20
CA ILE A 40 -10.06 67.02 68.39
C ILE A 40 -9.41 67.06 67.01
N GLU A 41 -8.88 68.22 66.63
CA GLU A 41 -8.02 68.38 65.47
C GLU A 41 -6.61 68.76 65.93
N ILE A 42 -5.59 68.11 65.38
CA ILE A 42 -4.20 68.48 65.67
C ILE A 42 -3.53 68.91 64.37
N ILE A 43 -2.99 70.11 64.40
CA ILE A 43 -2.32 70.75 63.27
C ILE A 43 -0.83 70.76 63.57
N ALA A 44 -0.05 70.04 62.76
CA ALA A 44 1.41 70.04 62.80
C ALA A 44 1.92 70.56 61.44
N ASN A 45 2.86 71.50 61.45
CA ASN A 45 3.40 72.11 60.22
C ASN A 45 2.31 72.62 59.25
N ASN A 46 1.27 73.27 59.77
CA ASN A 46 0.10 73.75 59.02
C ASN A 46 -0.69 72.66 58.24
N GLN A 47 -0.51 71.39 58.58
CA GLN A 47 -1.29 70.29 58.03
C GLN A 47 -2.04 69.57 59.14
N LYS A 48 -3.28 69.14 58.86
CA LYS A 48 -4.02 68.26 59.76
C LYS A 48 -3.30 66.92 59.82
N ALA A 49 -2.76 66.56 60.98
CA ALA A 49 -2.10 65.28 61.18
C ALA A 49 -3.17 64.18 61.31
N PRO A 50 -3.16 63.15 60.45
CA PRO A 50 -4.23 62.15 60.42
C PRO A 50 -4.24 61.29 61.69
N PHE A 51 -5.33 61.41 62.47
CA PHE A 51 -5.64 60.50 63.57
C PHE A 51 -6.60 59.43 63.05
N ASN A 52 -6.18 58.18 63.00
CA ASN A 52 -7.08 57.08 62.64
C ASN A 52 -6.74 55.81 63.44
N HIS A 53 -6.49 55.96 64.75
CA HIS A 53 -6.21 54.86 65.69
C HIS A 53 -7.45 54.44 66.50
N PHE A 54 -8.64 54.87 66.07
CA PHE A 54 -9.88 54.35 66.61
C PHE A 54 -9.97 52.87 66.29
N ILE A 55 -10.52 52.12 67.25
CA ILE A 55 -11.02 50.79 67.00
C ILE A 55 -12.37 51.01 66.31
N ASP A 56 -12.37 50.99 64.99
CA ASP A 56 -13.59 50.92 64.22
C ASP A 56 -14.27 49.55 64.42
N ASP A 57 -15.51 49.44 63.94
CA ASP A 57 -16.26 48.19 64.02
C ASP A 57 -15.52 47.04 63.31
N GLU A 58 -14.66 47.35 62.33
CA GLU A 58 -13.84 46.36 61.63
C GLU A 58 -12.78 45.76 62.56
N LEU A 59 -11.95 46.59 63.21
CA LEU A 59 -10.93 46.17 64.19
C LEU A 59 -11.54 45.52 65.44
N HIS A 60 -12.71 46.01 65.90
CA HIS A 60 -13.38 45.46 67.09
C HIS A 60 -13.81 43.99 66.91
N ASN A 61 -14.04 43.60 65.66
CA ASN A 61 -14.45 42.25 65.27
C ASN A 61 -13.27 41.32 64.95
N LEU A 62 -12.02 41.82 64.96
CA LEU A 62 -10.83 40.99 64.73
C LEU A 62 -10.32 40.39 66.06
N PHE A 63 -10.83 39.21 66.42
CA PHE A 63 -10.40 38.48 67.60
C PHE A 63 -10.47 36.96 67.39
N ASP A 64 -9.60 36.22 68.07
CA ASP A 64 -9.72 34.76 68.23
C ASP A 64 -10.53 34.41 69.48
N LEU A 65 -10.46 35.27 70.50
CA LEU A 65 -11.18 35.14 71.75
C LEU A 65 -11.65 36.51 72.23
N LYS A 66 -12.92 36.62 72.64
CA LYS A 66 -13.48 37.85 73.20
C LYS A 66 -14.33 37.56 74.43
N ILE A 67 -14.22 38.40 75.45
CA ILE A 67 -15.00 38.31 76.69
C ILE A 67 -15.67 39.65 76.93
N LYS A 68 -16.97 39.62 77.21
CA LYS A 68 -17.75 40.82 77.50
C LYS A 68 -18.65 40.54 78.70
N GLY A 69 -18.68 41.44 79.68
CA GLY A 69 -19.49 41.25 80.87
C GLY A 69 -19.30 42.31 81.93
N GLU A 70 -19.78 42.01 83.12
CA GLU A 70 -19.78 42.92 84.27
C GLU A 70 -19.49 42.14 85.56
N ILE A 71 -18.66 42.72 86.43
CA ILE A 71 -18.42 42.22 87.78
C ILE A 71 -19.36 42.95 88.72
N ILE A 72 -20.24 42.21 89.40
CA ILE A 72 -21.21 42.73 90.37
C ILE A 72 -21.03 41.93 91.66
N GLU A 73 -20.83 42.63 92.77
CA GLU A 73 -20.66 42.03 94.11
C GLU A 73 -19.62 40.88 94.15
N GLY A 74 -18.54 41.01 93.38
CA GLY A 74 -17.44 40.02 93.35
C GLY A 74 -17.68 38.81 92.46
N LYS A 75 -18.78 38.77 91.70
CA LYS A 75 -19.03 37.76 90.67
C LYS A 75 -19.02 38.38 89.28
N PHE A 76 -18.38 37.71 88.34
CA PHE A 76 -18.39 38.09 86.93
C PHE A 76 -19.54 37.41 86.19
N TYR A 77 -20.37 38.22 85.53
CA TYR A 77 -21.44 37.79 84.65
C TYR A 77 -21.15 38.25 83.22
N GLY A 78 -21.18 37.34 82.24
CA GLY A 78 -20.83 37.73 80.88
C GLY A 78 -20.97 36.65 79.82
N GLN A 79 -20.26 36.86 78.72
CA GLN A 79 -20.20 35.98 77.57
C GLN A 79 -18.78 35.90 77.02
N LEU A 80 -18.38 34.68 76.65
CA LEU A 80 -17.19 34.30 75.92
C LEU A 80 -17.55 34.05 74.45
N PHE A 81 -16.72 34.57 73.56
CA PHE A 81 -16.80 34.37 72.11
C PHE A 81 -15.48 33.77 71.63
N ALA A 82 -15.56 32.69 70.85
CA ALA A 82 -14.43 32.08 70.17
C ALA A 82 -14.94 31.56 68.81
N PRO A 83 -14.81 32.34 67.73
CA PRO A 83 -15.48 32.04 66.45
C PRO A 83 -15.16 30.65 65.89
N ASN A 84 -13.91 30.20 66.07
CA ASN A 84 -13.43 28.91 65.59
C ASN A 84 -13.32 27.86 66.71
N GLY A 85 -13.82 28.15 67.91
CA GLY A 85 -13.81 27.23 69.05
C GLY A 85 -14.91 26.19 68.98
N ASP A 86 -14.75 25.11 69.76
CA ASP A 86 -15.80 24.10 69.89
C ASP A 86 -17.10 24.71 70.43
N LEU A 87 -18.20 24.51 69.68
CA LEU A 87 -19.50 25.11 69.96
C LEU A 87 -20.16 24.57 71.23
N GLU A 88 -19.97 23.29 71.56
CA GLU A 88 -20.55 22.69 72.76
C GLU A 88 -19.81 23.17 74.00
N LEU A 89 -18.49 23.16 73.94
CA LEU A 89 -17.63 23.68 75.00
C LEU A 89 -17.85 25.18 75.24
N LEU A 90 -18.02 25.96 74.18
CA LEU A 90 -18.34 27.39 74.28
C LEU A 90 -19.70 27.63 74.95
N LYS A 91 -20.71 26.79 74.67
CA LYS A 91 -22.01 26.86 75.36
C LYS A 91 -21.87 26.55 76.85
N GLU A 92 -21.06 25.56 77.22
CA GLU A 92 -20.77 25.26 78.63
C GLU A 92 -20.08 26.42 79.33
N CYS A 93 -19.04 27.00 78.72
CA CYS A 93 -18.34 28.17 79.26
C CYS A 93 -19.31 29.34 79.48
N ASN A 94 -20.19 29.60 78.50
CA ASN A 94 -21.17 30.67 78.60
C ASN A 94 -22.27 30.42 79.63
N LEU A 95 -22.60 29.15 79.91
CA LEU A 95 -23.52 28.80 80.99
C LEU A 95 -22.91 29.14 82.36
N ASP A 96 -21.63 28.83 82.56
CA ASP A 96 -20.91 29.20 83.79
C ASP A 96 -20.84 30.72 83.96
N PHE A 97 -20.52 31.44 82.88
CA PHE A 97 -20.45 32.91 82.91
C PHE A 97 -21.83 33.53 83.20
N LYS A 98 -22.92 32.91 82.73
CA LYS A 98 -24.29 33.33 83.05
C LYS A 98 -24.66 33.08 84.52
N ASN A 99 -24.15 32.00 85.12
CA ASN A 99 -24.39 31.67 86.52
C ASN A 99 -23.56 32.52 87.50
N GLY A 100 -22.51 33.20 87.02
CA GLY A 100 -21.68 34.11 87.77
C GLY A 100 -20.43 33.42 88.34
N ILE A 101 -19.25 33.87 87.89
CA ILE A 101 -17.95 33.33 88.34
C ILE A 101 -17.45 34.15 89.51
N ASP A 102 -17.15 33.51 90.65
CA ASP A 102 -16.55 34.19 91.79
C ASP A 102 -15.10 34.61 91.49
N VAL A 103 -14.83 35.92 91.61
CA VAL A 103 -13.52 36.53 91.37
C VAL A 103 -12.95 37.19 92.63
N THR A 104 -13.49 36.88 93.81
CA THR A 104 -13.04 37.45 95.10
C THR A 104 -11.91 36.68 95.79
N SER A 105 -11.40 35.62 95.16
CA SER A 105 -10.36 34.77 95.75
C SER A 105 -9.13 35.56 96.23
N GLY A 106 -8.76 35.39 97.50
CA GLY A 106 -7.61 36.06 98.10
C GLY A 106 -7.80 37.55 98.41
N ILE A 107 -9.03 38.07 98.38
CA ILE A 107 -9.37 39.43 98.82
C ILE A 107 -9.79 39.40 100.30
N THR A 108 -9.16 40.24 101.12
CA THR A 108 -9.55 40.45 102.52
C THR A 108 -10.77 41.36 102.60
N ASN A 109 -11.84 40.94 103.30
CA ASN A 109 -13.12 41.66 103.44
C ASN A 109 -13.74 42.13 102.09
N PRO A 110 -14.09 41.21 101.18
CA PRO A 110 -14.56 41.54 99.83
C PRO A 110 -15.87 42.34 99.83
N VAL A 111 -16.74 42.15 100.83
CA VAL A 111 -18.01 42.89 100.95
C VAL A 111 -17.76 44.34 101.36
N GLY A 112 -16.91 44.58 102.37
CA GLY A 112 -16.62 45.93 102.84
C GLY A 112 -15.74 46.75 101.89
N ASN A 113 -14.97 46.09 101.02
CA ASN A 113 -14.09 46.72 100.05
C ASN A 113 -14.70 46.80 98.64
N TYR A 114 -15.99 46.50 98.48
CA TYR A 114 -16.67 46.56 97.20
C TYR A 114 -16.59 47.96 96.58
N CYS A 115 -16.18 48.02 95.31
CA CYS A 115 -15.94 49.28 94.59
C CYS A 115 -17.06 49.68 93.62
N GLY A 116 -18.20 48.99 93.65
CA GLY A 116 -19.26 49.12 92.64
C GLY A 116 -19.09 48.18 91.44
N PRO A 117 -20.06 48.15 90.52
CA PRO A 117 -20.01 47.31 89.34
C PRO A 117 -18.86 47.70 88.40
N ILE A 118 -18.27 46.72 87.72
CA ILE A 118 -17.18 46.93 86.76
C ILE A 118 -17.55 46.30 85.44
N LYS A 119 -17.81 47.10 84.40
CA LYS A 119 -18.06 46.59 83.05
C LYS A 119 -16.75 46.41 82.31
N LEU A 120 -16.64 45.34 81.53
CA LEU A 120 -15.46 45.11 80.71
C LEU A 120 -15.75 44.39 79.39
N GLU A 121 -14.92 44.70 78.42
CA GLU A 121 -14.83 44.02 77.14
C GLU A 121 -13.36 43.81 76.79
N LEU A 122 -12.97 42.58 76.48
CA LEU A 122 -11.61 42.24 76.12
C LEU A 122 -11.57 41.35 74.89
N CYS A 123 -10.63 41.63 74.00
CA CYS A 123 -10.36 40.89 72.78
C CYS A 123 -8.93 40.40 72.81
N HIS A 124 -8.74 39.16 72.40
CA HIS A 124 -7.45 38.48 72.30
C HIS A 124 -7.32 37.85 70.91
N TYR A 125 -6.12 37.94 70.35
CA TYR A 125 -5.81 37.34 69.05
C TYR A 125 -4.47 36.61 69.09
N GLU A 126 -4.34 35.59 68.24
CA GLU A 126 -3.12 34.82 68.05
C GLU A 126 -2.20 35.54 67.07
N LYS A 127 -0.97 35.85 67.49
CA LYS A 127 0.00 36.54 66.63
C LYS A 127 0.51 35.70 65.47
N ASN A 128 0.49 34.37 65.61
CA ASN A 128 0.93 33.46 64.57
C ASN A 128 -0.26 33.17 63.64
N ALA A 129 -0.11 33.49 62.36
CA ALA A 129 -1.14 33.27 61.35
C ALA A 129 -1.62 31.81 61.24
N ARG A 130 -0.78 30.82 61.60
CA ARG A 130 -1.19 29.41 61.65
C ARG A 130 -2.15 29.09 62.78
N ASN A 131 -2.10 29.88 63.86
CA ASN A 131 -2.87 29.68 65.08
C ASN A 131 -4.14 30.53 65.12
N SER A 132 -4.21 31.59 64.31
CA SER A 132 -5.36 32.51 64.27
C SER A 132 -6.36 32.10 63.19
N GLY A 133 -7.64 32.45 63.41
CA GLY A 133 -8.67 32.41 62.38
C GLY A 133 -8.62 33.61 61.43
N LEU A 134 -7.83 34.62 61.78
CA LEU A 134 -7.68 35.86 61.02
C LEU A 134 -6.74 35.67 59.83
N THR A 135 -6.95 36.45 58.77
CA THR A 135 -6.04 36.46 57.62
C THR A 135 -4.70 37.11 57.98
N SER A 136 -3.65 36.80 57.22
CA SER A 136 -2.33 37.43 57.45
C SER A 136 -2.40 38.96 57.39
N GLU A 137 -3.25 39.50 56.51
CA GLU A 137 -3.45 40.94 56.33
C GLU A 137 -4.16 41.57 57.55
N GLN A 138 -5.17 40.88 58.12
CA GLN A 138 -5.83 41.27 59.36
C GLN A 138 -4.86 41.22 60.57
N ILE A 139 -3.98 40.21 60.63
CA ILE A 139 -2.98 40.08 61.69
C ILE A 139 -1.91 41.17 61.56
N GLU A 140 -1.48 41.50 60.35
CA GLU A 140 -0.55 42.60 60.11
C GLU A 140 -1.18 43.94 60.51
N LEU A 141 -2.45 44.15 60.16
CA LEU A 141 -3.23 45.30 60.61
C LEU A 141 -3.28 45.37 62.14
N LEU A 142 -3.67 44.30 62.84
CA LEU A 142 -3.70 44.26 64.31
C LEU A 142 -2.33 44.52 64.93
N ASN A 143 -1.27 43.87 64.44
CA ASN A 143 0.09 44.09 64.96
C ASN A 143 0.56 45.53 64.74
N SER A 144 0.16 46.20 63.65
CA SER A 144 0.49 47.61 63.41
C SER A 144 -0.22 48.57 64.38
N ARG A 145 -1.35 48.16 64.97
CA ARG A 145 -2.16 48.98 65.87
C ARG A 145 -1.97 48.64 67.34
N ILE A 146 -1.55 47.41 67.67
CA ILE A 146 -1.54 46.89 69.04
C ILE A 146 -0.66 47.70 70.00
N ASP A 147 0.38 48.36 69.50
CA ASP A 147 1.24 49.23 70.30
C ASP A 147 0.49 50.44 70.90
N TYR A 148 -0.64 50.84 70.29
CA TYR A 148 -1.46 51.97 70.74
C TYR A 148 -2.76 51.55 71.44
N ILE A 149 -3.36 50.44 71.01
CA ILE A 149 -4.66 49.97 71.53
C ILE A 149 -4.54 48.79 72.50
N GLY A 150 -3.35 48.19 72.61
CA GLY A 150 -3.10 47.03 73.46
C GLY A 150 -3.28 47.31 74.95
N GLY A 151 -3.56 46.26 75.70
CA GLY A 151 -3.89 46.32 77.13
C GLY A 151 -5.39 46.55 77.39
N LEU A 152 -5.75 46.53 78.68
CA LEU A 152 -7.10 46.89 79.14
C LEU A 152 -7.10 48.33 79.63
N LYS A 153 -7.73 49.21 78.85
CA LYS A 153 -7.81 50.63 79.17
C LYS A 153 -8.99 50.89 80.10
N VAL A 154 -8.79 51.71 81.11
CA VAL A 154 -9.85 52.06 82.07
C VAL A 154 -10.48 53.39 81.66
N TYR A 155 -11.81 53.41 81.59
CA TYR A 155 -12.61 54.57 81.29
C TYR A 155 -13.59 54.82 82.43
N ARG A 156 -13.79 56.09 82.77
CA ARG A 156 -14.80 56.52 83.72
C ARG A 156 -15.63 57.61 83.08
N ASP A 157 -16.95 57.40 83.05
CA ASP A 157 -17.89 58.31 82.38
C ASP A 157 -17.45 58.64 80.93
N ASN A 158 -16.98 57.62 80.21
CA ASN A 158 -16.42 57.69 78.84
C ASN A 158 -15.10 58.46 78.68
N VAL A 159 -14.44 58.85 79.77
CA VAL A 159 -13.11 59.50 79.75
C VAL A 159 -12.03 58.52 80.20
N ARG A 160 -10.92 58.44 79.47
CA ARG A 160 -9.83 57.51 79.84
C ARG A 160 -9.11 57.94 81.12
N ILE A 161 -8.91 56.99 82.03
CA ILE A 161 -8.07 57.15 83.22
C ILE A 161 -6.67 56.60 82.93
N LEU A 162 -5.68 57.49 82.88
CA LEU A 162 -4.26 57.13 82.74
C LEU A 162 -3.65 56.89 84.14
N PRO A 163 -2.64 56.02 84.28
CA PRO A 163 -1.89 55.30 83.23
C PRO A 163 -2.41 53.88 82.91
N TYR A 164 -3.60 53.51 83.39
CA TYR A 164 -4.05 52.12 83.34
C TYR A 164 -4.19 51.57 81.91
N GLY A 165 -3.52 50.44 81.67
CA GLY A 165 -3.49 49.74 80.38
C GLY A 165 -2.39 50.21 79.43
N ASP A 166 -1.60 51.23 79.78
CA ASP A 166 -0.40 51.59 79.01
C ASP A 166 0.70 50.53 79.20
N PRO A 167 1.56 50.26 78.19
CA PRO A 167 2.63 49.26 78.28
C PRO A 167 3.62 49.47 79.44
N GLU A 168 3.83 50.73 79.85
CA GLU A 168 4.68 51.12 80.98
C GLU A 168 3.99 50.90 82.35
N ASN A 169 2.69 50.61 82.37
CA ASN A 169 1.88 50.47 83.58
C ASN A 169 1.13 49.12 83.61
N ASP A 170 1.83 48.10 84.08
CA ASP A 170 1.27 46.75 84.25
C ASP A 170 0.45 46.61 85.55
N PHE A 171 -0.59 47.44 85.73
CA PHE A 171 -1.39 47.44 86.98
C PHE A 171 -2.11 46.10 87.25
N LEU A 172 -2.36 45.31 86.20
CA LEU A 172 -2.94 43.96 86.29
C LEU A 172 -1.88 42.85 86.36
N ASN A 173 -0.58 43.18 86.36
CA ASN A 173 0.52 42.21 86.38
C ASN A 173 0.44 41.15 85.26
N LEU A 174 -0.03 41.52 84.07
CA LEU A 174 -0.13 40.63 82.90
C LEU A 174 1.24 40.17 82.43
N GLU A 175 2.18 41.09 82.24
CA GLU A 175 3.54 40.77 81.79
C GLU A 175 4.34 40.10 82.90
N GLN A 176 4.17 40.56 84.14
CA GLN A 176 4.80 39.93 85.29
C GLN A 176 4.32 38.47 85.48
N SER A 177 3.04 38.18 85.24
CA SER A 177 2.52 36.80 85.36
C SER A 177 3.00 35.91 84.21
N ARG A 178 3.11 36.45 83.00
CA ARG A 178 3.64 35.72 81.83
C ARG A 178 5.11 35.36 81.94
N SER A 179 5.93 36.22 82.56
CA SER A 179 7.35 35.88 82.81
C SER A 179 7.52 34.67 83.74
N LYS A 180 6.53 34.39 84.60
CA LYS A 180 6.51 33.19 85.45
C LYS A 180 6.11 31.93 84.67
N ASN A 181 5.06 32.01 83.86
CA ASN A 181 4.62 30.89 83.01
C ASN A 181 3.75 31.36 81.84
N ALA A 182 4.37 31.61 80.69
CA ALA A 182 3.69 32.12 79.50
C ALA A 182 2.61 31.17 78.92
N GLY A 183 2.69 29.87 79.20
CA GLY A 183 1.68 28.89 78.78
C GLY A 183 0.43 28.91 79.67
N ARG A 184 0.60 29.25 80.95
CA ARG A 184 -0.50 29.33 81.93
C ARG A 184 -1.24 30.67 81.92
N TYR A 185 -0.52 31.75 81.66
CA TYR A 185 -1.06 33.10 81.63
C TYR A 185 -1.18 33.57 80.19
N LEU A 186 -2.37 33.45 79.59
CA LEU A 186 -2.58 33.68 78.15
C LEU A 186 -2.42 35.14 77.70
N PHE A 187 -2.93 36.08 78.50
CA PHE A 187 -3.10 37.48 78.10
C PHE A 187 -1.83 38.32 78.30
N SER A 188 -1.47 39.14 77.31
CA SER A 188 -0.36 40.08 77.29
C SER A 188 -0.81 41.40 76.69
N HIS A 189 -0.18 42.53 77.05
CA HIS A 189 -0.38 43.81 76.38
C HIS A 189 -0.18 43.74 74.86
N ARG A 190 0.62 42.76 74.40
CA ARG A 190 0.96 42.60 72.99
C ARG A 190 -0.09 41.84 72.19
N ASN A 191 -1.04 41.15 72.82
CA ASN A 191 -2.02 40.29 72.14
C ASN A 191 -3.43 40.42 72.74
N LEU A 192 -3.65 41.44 73.56
CA LEU A 192 -4.89 41.76 74.24
C LEU A 192 -5.18 43.23 73.99
N PHE A 193 -6.43 43.56 73.68
CA PHE A 193 -6.93 44.92 73.70
C PHE A 193 -8.35 44.92 74.25
N GLY A 194 -8.73 45.96 74.98
CA GLY A 194 -10.06 46.04 75.55
C GLY A 194 -10.27 47.27 76.42
N LYS A 195 -11.47 47.36 76.97
CA LYS A 195 -11.87 48.44 77.85
C LYS A 195 -12.53 47.95 79.13
N ILE A 196 -12.33 48.74 80.17
CA ILE A 196 -13.01 48.64 81.46
C ILE A 196 -13.77 49.94 81.64
N GLU A 197 -15.06 49.85 81.89
CA GLU A 197 -15.96 50.99 82.03
C GLU A 197 -16.45 51.10 83.47
N LEU A 198 -16.22 52.28 84.05
CA LEU A 198 -16.63 52.70 85.36
C LEU A 198 -17.53 53.93 85.24
N THR A 199 -18.35 54.21 86.26
CA THR A 199 -19.09 55.48 86.33
C THR A 199 -18.90 56.13 87.68
N SER A 200 -18.91 57.47 87.72
CA SER A 200 -18.82 58.18 89.00
C SER A 200 -20.04 57.92 89.90
N GLU A 201 -21.19 57.64 89.30
CA GLU A 201 -22.43 57.29 90.01
C GLU A 201 -22.36 55.92 90.68
N ASN A 202 -21.87 54.89 89.99
CA ASN A 202 -21.88 53.51 90.49
C ASN A 202 -20.59 53.12 91.22
N ASN A 203 -19.49 53.85 91.01
CA ASN A 203 -18.19 53.59 91.63
C ASN A 203 -17.69 54.79 92.47
N PRO A 204 -18.46 55.29 93.46
CA PRO A 204 -18.14 56.52 94.18
C PRO A 204 -16.87 56.41 95.05
N PHE A 205 -16.50 55.20 95.48
CA PHE A 205 -15.34 54.96 96.35
C PHE A 205 -14.03 54.71 95.60
N LEU A 206 -14.07 54.61 94.28
CA LEU A 206 -12.87 54.73 93.45
C LEU A 206 -12.62 56.24 93.30
N GLU A 207 -11.79 56.79 94.18
CA GLU A 207 -11.52 58.23 94.20
C GLU A 207 -10.42 58.59 93.20
N ASP A 208 -10.61 59.66 92.44
CA ASP A 208 -9.58 60.17 91.53
C ASP A 208 -8.48 60.90 92.30
N LYS A 209 -7.22 60.76 91.86
CA LYS A 209 -6.11 61.56 92.39
C LYS A 209 -6.33 63.05 92.10
N SER A 210 -5.72 63.93 92.89
CA SER A 210 -5.80 65.38 92.69
C SER A 210 -5.26 65.85 91.34
N SER A 211 -4.32 65.09 90.75
CA SER A 211 -3.81 65.28 89.39
C SER A 211 -4.80 64.87 88.30
N ARG A 212 -5.89 64.17 88.66
CA ARG A 212 -6.80 63.44 87.75
C ARG A 212 -6.09 62.44 86.83
N GLU A 213 -4.86 62.07 87.20
CA GLU A 213 -4.04 61.06 86.52
C GLU A 213 -3.96 59.81 87.43
N GLY A 214 -5.05 59.05 87.46
CA GLY A 214 -5.15 57.77 88.16
C GLY A 214 -6.07 57.81 89.38
N LEU A 215 -6.28 56.64 89.97
CA LEU A 215 -7.12 56.43 91.14
C LEU A 215 -6.28 56.43 92.43
N ILE A 216 -6.84 56.89 93.53
CA ILE A 216 -6.24 56.81 94.87
C ILE A 216 -6.17 55.34 95.28
N GLU A 217 -5.00 54.91 95.75
CA GLU A 217 -4.73 53.53 96.14
C GLU A 217 -5.30 53.25 97.54
N ASN A 218 -6.62 53.14 97.63
CA ASN A 218 -7.36 52.72 98.81
C ASN A 218 -7.76 51.23 98.72
N ASN A 219 -8.48 50.73 99.73
CA ASN A 219 -8.92 49.33 99.74
C ASN A 219 -9.81 48.96 98.55
N GLN A 220 -10.65 49.89 98.09
CA GLN A 220 -11.54 49.71 96.95
C GLN A 220 -10.77 49.66 95.62
N TYR A 221 -9.70 50.44 95.47
CA TYR A 221 -8.77 50.31 94.34
C TYR A 221 -8.09 48.94 94.32
N HIS A 222 -7.59 48.47 95.47
CA HIS A 222 -6.99 47.14 95.55
C HIS A 222 -7.99 46.02 95.27
N TYR A 223 -9.24 46.18 95.71
CA TYR A 223 -10.35 45.30 95.33
C TYR A 223 -10.54 45.28 93.81
N PHE A 224 -10.70 46.46 93.18
CA PHE A 224 -10.86 46.64 91.73
C PHE A 224 -9.77 45.93 90.92
N VAL A 225 -8.50 46.18 91.25
CA VAL A 225 -7.37 45.53 90.57
C VAL A 225 -7.39 44.02 90.78
N LYS A 226 -7.70 43.57 92.01
CA LYS A 226 -7.60 42.15 92.35
C LYS A 226 -8.71 41.31 91.72
N VAL A 227 -9.95 41.80 91.65
CA VAL A 227 -11.04 41.07 90.98
C VAL A 227 -10.79 40.93 89.48
N LEU A 228 -10.20 41.94 88.83
CA LEU A 228 -9.82 41.86 87.41
C LEU A 228 -8.66 40.88 87.18
N GLN A 229 -7.64 40.90 88.03
CA GLN A 229 -6.55 39.91 87.99
C GLN A 229 -7.08 38.48 88.15
N ASN A 230 -7.98 38.27 89.11
CA ASN A 230 -8.59 36.98 89.35
C ASN A 230 -9.46 36.55 88.17
N LEU A 231 -10.25 37.45 87.58
CA LEU A 231 -11.05 37.15 86.39
C LEU A 231 -10.17 36.68 85.22
N LEU A 232 -9.14 37.45 84.87
CA LEU A 232 -8.24 37.10 83.77
C LEU A 232 -7.50 35.79 84.03
N PHE A 233 -7.12 35.53 85.28
CA PHE A 233 -6.50 34.27 85.66
C PHE A 233 -7.47 33.09 85.56
N THR A 234 -8.66 33.19 86.14
CA THR A 234 -9.69 32.15 86.12
C THR A 234 -10.08 31.81 84.69
N VAL A 235 -10.33 32.83 83.85
CA VAL A 235 -10.68 32.58 82.45
C VAL A 235 -9.52 31.94 81.69
N ALA A 236 -8.29 32.44 81.85
CA ALA A 236 -7.13 31.84 81.19
C ALA A 236 -6.90 30.38 81.61
N VAL A 237 -7.01 30.05 82.90
CA VAL A 237 -6.60 28.73 83.43
C VAL A 237 -7.72 27.69 83.38
N ASP A 238 -8.96 28.07 83.70
CA ASP A 238 -10.05 27.13 83.88
C ASP A 238 -10.93 27.00 82.61
N TYR A 239 -10.90 27.99 81.70
CA TYR A 239 -11.73 28.01 80.51
C TYR A 239 -10.94 27.94 79.20
N VAL A 240 -9.85 28.71 79.07
CA VAL A 240 -9.18 28.90 77.78
C VAL A 240 -7.99 27.96 77.58
N THR A 241 -7.03 27.91 78.51
CA THR A 241 -5.81 27.09 78.38
C THR A 241 -5.97 25.72 79.04
N SER A 242 -5.34 24.67 78.52
CA SER A 242 -5.30 23.32 79.12
C SER A 242 -4.32 23.18 80.30
N SER A 243 -4.06 24.28 81.02
CA SER A 243 -3.04 24.33 82.10
C SER A 243 -3.36 23.46 83.32
N ARG A 244 -4.61 23.00 83.47
CA ARG A 244 -5.07 22.10 84.54
C ARG A 244 -6.02 21.05 83.96
N LYS A 245 -6.07 19.87 84.58
CA LYS A 245 -6.94 18.76 84.14
C LYS A 245 -8.43 19.10 84.12
N SER A 246 -8.88 20.01 84.97
CA SER A 246 -10.28 20.45 85.06
C SER A 246 -10.62 21.57 84.07
N SER A 247 -9.65 22.07 83.30
CA SER A 247 -9.88 23.15 82.36
C SER A 247 -10.73 22.69 81.18
N LYS A 248 -11.57 23.59 80.66
CA LYS A 248 -12.32 23.37 79.43
C LYS A 248 -11.41 23.33 78.19
N GLY A 249 -10.28 24.05 78.19
CA GLY A 249 -9.28 23.97 77.12
C GLY A 249 -9.74 24.50 75.75
N LEU A 250 -10.60 25.52 75.73
CA LEU A 250 -11.22 26.03 74.50
C LEU A 250 -10.19 26.46 73.43
N ARG A 251 -9.02 26.96 73.85
CA ARG A 251 -7.95 27.38 72.93
C ARG A 251 -7.43 26.24 72.06
N ASP A 252 -7.27 25.06 72.63
CA ASP A 252 -6.71 23.93 71.89
C ASP A 252 -7.65 23.49 70.75
N THR A 253 -8.97 23.67 70.93
CA THR A 253 -9.98 23.33 69.93
C THR A 253 -9.91 24.24 68.70
N TYR A 254 -9.86 25.57 68.88
CA TYR A 254 -9.77 26.46 67.73
C TYR A 254 -8.39 26.46 67.09
N LEU A 255 -7.31 26.25 67.86
CA LEU A 255 -5.96 26.08 67.30
C LEU A 255 -5.89 24.87 66.37
N ALA A 256 -6.51 23.75 66.76
CA ALA A 256 -6.58 22.57 65.90
C ALA A 256 -7.35 22.85 64.60
N TYR A 257 -8.48 23.53 64.71
CA TYR A 257 -9.27 23.95 63.54
C TYR A 257 -8.47 24.86 62.60
N ASN A 258 -7.85 25.91 63.12
CA ASN A 258 -7.07 26.89 62.34
C ASN A 258 -5.88 26.24 61.62
N ASN A 259 -5.13 25.37 62.32
CA ASN A 259 -4.01 24.65 61.72
C ASN A 259 -4.44 23.71 60.58
N LEU A 260 -5.57 23.01 60.73
CA LEU A 260 -6.11 22.15 59.68
C LEU A 260 -6.50 22.96 58.43
N GLN A 261 -7.19 24.09 58.60
CA GLN A 261 -7.55 24.97 57.48
C GLN A 261 -6.31 25.51 56.76
N HIS A 262 -5.26 25.85 57.50
CA HIS A 262 -3.99 26.28 56.92
C HIS A 262 -3.33 25.17 56.09
N GLN A 263 -3.29 23.93 56.59
CA GLN A 263 -2.73 22.78 55.87
C GLN A 263 -3.47 22.50 54.56
N LEU A 264 -4.80 22.48 54.57
CA LEU A 264 -5.62 22.26 53.38
C LEU A 264 -5.36 23.33 52.30
N LYS A 265 -5.16 24.58 52.72
CA LYS A 265 -4.81 25.69 51.82
C LYS A 265 -3.41 25.53 51.22
N GLU A 266 -2.42 25.14 52.01
CA GLU A 266 -1.05 24.86 51.54
C GLU A 266 -1.04 23.70 50.53
N GLU A 267 -1.76 22.61 50.78
CA GLU A 267 -1.86 21.47 49.86
C GLU A 267 -2.53 21.84 48.53
N LYS A 268 -3.62 22.61 48.58
CA LYS A 268 -4.30 23.10 47.38
C LYS A 268 -3.38 23.99 46.54
N ASN A 269 -2.66 24.92 47.18
CA ASN A 269 -1.72 25.80 46.49
C ASN A 269 -0.53 25.03 45.91
N ALA A 270 -0.01 24.04 46.62
CA ALA A 270 1.07 23.19 46.12
C ALA A 270 0.66 22.37 44.89
N THR A 271 -0.60 21.91 44.85
CA THR A 271 -1.16 21.19 43.70
C THR A 271 -1.30 22.11 42.50
N LEU A 272 -1.87 23.31 42.70
CA LEU A 272 -2.03 24.31 41.65
C LEU A 272 -0.68 24.73 41.03
N LEU A 273 0.34 24.95 41.87
CA LEU A 273 1.69 25.29 41.41
C LEU A 273 2.35 24.17 40.60
N ARG A 274 2.07 22.89 40.93
CA ARG A 274 2.56 21.74 40.13
C ARG A 274 1.88 21.69 38.77
N GLU A 275 0.57 21.85 38.72
CA GLU A 275 -0.21 21.87 37.46
C GLU A 275 0.22 23.04 36.55
N GLU A 276 0.47 24.22 37.12
CA GLU A 276 1.01 25.37 36.37
C GLU A 276 2.43 25.11 35.84
N ALA A 277 3.30 24.47 36.63
CA ALA A 277 4.66 24.15 36.20
C ALA A 277 4.68 23.11 35.06
N GLU A 278 3.86 22.06 35.17
CA GLU A 278 3.69 21.05 34.11
C GLU A 278 3.16 21.69 32.82
N SER A 279 2.12 22.53 32.93
CA SER A 279 1.54 23.24 31.78
C SER A 279 2.58 24.16 31.10
N LYS A 280 3.41 24.87 31.86
CA LYS A 280 4.48 25.73 31.30
C LYS A 280 5.55 24.93 30.55
N GLU A 281 5.95 23.77 31.06
CA GLU A 281 6.95 22.93 30.37
C GLU A 281 6.35 22.33 29.08
N GLU A 282 5.09 21.88 29.09
CA GLU A 282 4.40 21.42 27.88
C GLU A 282 4.29 22.51 26.81
N VAL A 283 3.92 23.74 27.19
CA VAL A 283 3.88 24.89 26.26
C VAL A 283 5.26 25.15 25.64
N LYS A 284 6.33 25.08 26.43
CA LYS A 284 7.70 25.26 25.93
C LYS A 284 8.09 24.18 24.92
N GLN A 285 7.75 22.92 25.16
CA GLN A 285 7.98 21.83 24.21
C GLN A 285 7.17 22.02 22.91
N LEU A 286 5.92 22.48 23.02
CA LEU A 286 5.09 22.79 21.85
C LEU A 286 5.71 23.91 21.00
N LYS A 287 6.23 24.98 21.62
CA LYS A 287 6.93 26.07 20.90
C LYS A 287 8.18 25.58 20.16
N LEU A 288 8.94 24.65 20.75
CA LEU A 288 10.10 24.01 20.10
C LEU A 288 9.68 23.20 18.88
N ALA A 289 8.67 22.33 19.05
CA ALA A 289 8.13 21.50 17.97
C ALA A 289 7.53 22.36 16.84
N PHE A 290 6.83 23.45 17.18
CA PHE A 290 6.31 24.42 16.24
C PHE A 290 7.41 25.01 15.36
N LYS A 291 8.52 25.49 15.95
CA LYS A 291 9.66 26.03 15.20
C LYS A 291 10.29 25.01 14.26
N GLU A 292 10.40 23.75 14.68
CA GLU A 292 10.92 22.69 13.81
C GLU A 292 9.99 22.39 12.63
N LYS A 293 8.69 22.22 12.89
CA LYS A 293 7.68 21.99 11.84
C LYS A 293 7.60 23.16 10.86
N GLN A 294 7.71 24.40 11.34
CA GLN A 294 7.75 25.59 10.50
C GLN A 294 8.99 25.60 9.58
N LYS A 295 10.18 25.26 10.09
CA LYS A 295 11.39 25.11 9.26
C LYS A 295 11.22 24.04 8.18
N GLN A 296 10.64 22.89 8.54
CA GLN A 296 10.37 21.80 7.59
C GLN A 296 9.38 22.24 6.51
N PHE A 297 8.33 22.98 6.88
CA PHE A 297 7.36 23.52 5.93
C PHE A 297 8.03 24.41 4.88
N TYR A 298 8.84 25.38 5.30
CA TYR A 298 9.54 26.26 4.35
C TYR A 298 10.53 25.51 3.45
N LYS A 299 11.18 24.46 3.96
CA LYS A 299 12.05 23.59 3.15
C LYS A 299 11.26 22.89 2.04
N ILE A 300 10.16 22.21 2.40
CA ILE A 300 9.30 21.48 1.44
C ILE A 300 8.65 22.45 0.44
N LYS A 301 8.21 23.63 0.91
CA LYS A 301 7.63 24.68 0.07
C LYS A 301 8.63 25.19 -0.98
N ASN A 302 9.89 25.37 -0.60
CA ASN A 302 10.95 25.85 -1.51
C ASN A 302 11.42 24.80 -2.51
N GLU A 303 11.46 23.52 -2.12
CA GLU A 303 11.81 22.42 -3.02
C GLU A 303 10.79 22.26 -4.17
N ARG A 304 9.58 22.84 -4.01
CA ARG A 304 8.38 22.63 -4.84
C ARG A 304 8.05 21.13 -4.92
N LEU A 305 6.85 20.74 -4.50
CA LEU A 305 6.36 19.38 -4.77
C LEU A 305 6.12 19.23 -6.28
N THR A 306 7.18 19.00 -7.05
CA THR A 306 7.11 18.83 -8.49
C THR A 306 6.72 17.40 -8.81
N PHE A 307 5.49 17.20 -9.28
CA PHE A 307 5.03 15.90 -9.72
C PHE A 307 5.33 15.70 -11.21
N ASN A 308 6.19 14.72 -11.52
CA ASN A 308 6.54 14.37 -12.90
C ASN A 308 5.67 13.20 -13.39
N LEU A 309 4.68 13.52 -14.22
CA LEU A 309 3.90 12.55 -14.96
C LEU A 309 4.77 11.76 -15.97
N PRO A 310 4.43 10.50 -16.25
CA PRO A 310 5.09 9.75 -17.31
C PRO A 310 4.81 10.41 -18.66
N LYS A 311 5.81 10.39 -19.55
CA LYS A 311 5.62 10.87 -20.92
C LYS A 311 4.81 9.84 -21.69
N LEU A 312 3.75 10.28 -22.36
CA LEU A 312 3.02 9.41 -23.29
C LEU A 312 3.92 9.02 -24.47
N PRO A 313 3.91 7.75 -24.89
CA PRO A 313 4.73 7.28 -25.99
C PRO A 313 4.29 7.92 -27.32
N SER A 314 5.25 8.24 -28.19
CA SER A 314 4.98 8.72 -29.54
C SER A 314 4.53 7.60 -30.51
N THR A 315 4.71 6.33 -30.11
CA THR A 315 4.37 5.13 -30.88
C THR A 315 3.12 4.46 -30.31
N LEU A 316 2.14 4.19 -31.18
CA LEU A 316 0.81 3.69 -30.85
C LEU A 316 0.75 2.15 -30.75
N THR A 317 1.54 1.51 -29.89
CA THR A 317 1.31 0.08 -29.58
C THR A 317 0.52 -0.03 -28.27
N TYR A 318 -0.41 -0.99 -28.20
CA TYR A 318 -1.28 -1.17 -27.04
C TYR A 318 -0.48 -1.37 -25.75
N ASP A 319 0.57 -2.18 -25.78
CA ASP A 319 1.42 -2.46 -24.60
C ASP A 319 2.15 -1.21 -24.08
N MET A 320 2.58 -0.31 -24.97
CA MET A 320 3.23 0.94 -24.55
C MET A 320 2.22 1.93 -23.96
N ILE A 321 1.01 1.98 -24.50
CA ILE A 321 -0.10 2.80 -23.99
C ILE A 321 -0.51 2.30 -22.59
N GLN A 322 -0.70 0.99 -22.42
CA GLN A 322 -1.03 0.39 -21.12
C GLN A 322 0.10 0.54 -20.10
N GLY A 323 1.36 0.38 -20.52
CA GLY A 323 2.53 0.60 -19.68
C GLY A 323 2.61 2.02 -19.12
N ALA A 324 2.34 3.03 -19.95
CA ALA A 324 2.31 4.44 -19.52
C ALA A 324 1.17 4.74 -18.52
N TYR A 325 -0.01 4.14 -18.72
CA TYR A 325 -1.11 4.27 -17.77
C TYR A 325 -0.83 3.58 -16.42
N THR A 326 -0.17 2.42 -16.46
CA THR A 326 0.24 1.71 -15.24
C THR A 326 1.27 2.51 -14.43
N ASP A 327 2.28 3.12 -15.08
CA ASP A 327 3.23 4.03 -14.41
C ASP A 327 2.52 5.27 -13.83
N TYR A 328 1.54 5.82 -14.54
CA TYR A 328 0.71 6.92 -14.04
C TYR A 328 -0.02 6.56 -12.74
N LEU A 329 -0.67 5.40 -12.67
CA LEU A 329 -1.38 4.95 -11.46
C LEU A 329 -0.45 4.79 -10.26
N SER A 330 0.74 4.22 -10.47
CA SER A 330 1.74 4.03 -9.41
C SER A 330 2.23 5.37 -8.86
N ARG A 331 2.60 6.31 -9.76
CA ARG A 331 3.06 7.65 -9.35
C ARG A 331 1.94 8.44 -8.68
N LYS A 332 0.70 8.31 -9.16
CA LYS A 332 -0.46 8.96 -8.54
C LYS A 332 -0.62 8.54 -7.08
N ALA A 333 -0.62 7.23 -6.81
CA ALA A 333 -0.73 6.70 -5.46
C ALA A 333 0.40 7.19 -4.54
N SER A 334 1.65 7.14 -5.02
CA SER A 334 2.82 7.58 -4.25
C SER A 334 2.76 9.07 -3.89
N PHE A 335 2.31 9.93 -4.80
CA PHE A 335 2.22 11.37 -4.51
C PHE A 335 1.09 11.70 -3.54
N THR A 336 -0.06 11.05 -3.65
CA THR A 336 -1.17 11.20 -2.68
C THR A 336 -0.74 10.80 -1.27
N GLU A 337 0.00 9.69 -1.12
CA GLU A 337 0.54 9.27 0.17
C GLU A 337 1.54 10.29 0.74
N GLN A 338 2.41 10.85 -0.12
CA GLN A 338 3.38 11.88 0.27
C GLN A 338 2.69 13.17 0.74
N LEU A 339 1.60 13.59 0.10
CA LEU A 339 0.81 14.75 0.52
C LEU A 339 0.16 14.55 1.89
N ASP A 340 -0.47 13.39 2.13
CA ASP A 340 -1.10 13.10 3.43
C ASP A 340 -0.05 13.02 4.56
N TYR A 341 1.09 12.39 4.28
CA TYR A 341 2.22 12.37 5.20
C TYR A 341 2.72 13.78 5.54
N ASN A 342 2.95 14.63 4.53
CA ASN A 342 3.41 16.00 4.74
C ASN A 342 2.39 16.83 5.52
N LYS A 343 1.08 16.67 5.25
CA LYS A 343 0.02 17.35 6.00
C LYS A 343 0.10 17.00 7.49
N LYS A 344 0.21 15.72 7.84
CA LYS A 344 0.33 15.26 9.25
C LYS A 344 1.65 15.71 9.88
N LEU A 345 2.75 15.62 9.14
CA LEU A 345 4.07 15.99 9.63
C LEU A 345 4.17 17.49 9.98
N LEU A 346 3.56 18.35 9.17
CA LEU A 346 3.71 19.80 9.26
C LEU A 346 2.64 20.49 10.12
N THR A 347 1.47 19.87 10.30
CA THR A 347 0.40 20.41 11.15
C THR A 347 0.79 20.31 12.63
N VAL A 348 0.46 21.34 13.40
CA VAL A 348 0.74 21.43 14.84
C VAL A 348 -0.60 21.39 15.58
N GLU A 349 -0.78 20.39 16.45
CA GLU A 349 -1.99 20.29 17.28
C GLU A 349 -1.74 20.90 18.66
N ILE A 350 -2.65 21.77 19.09
CA ILE A 350 -2.65 22.34 20.44
C ILE A 350 -3.54 21.44 21.30
N ASN A 351 -2.95 20.89 22.37
CA ASN A 351 -3.73 20.12 23.34
C ASN A 351 -4.70 21.07 24.08
N PRO A 352 -6.03 20.78 24.11
CA PRO A 352 -7.01 21.64 24.76
C PRO A 352 -6.71 21.92 26.24
N ARG A 353 -6.00 21.01 26.92
CA ARG A 353 -5.63 21.16 28.33
C ARG A 353 -4.65 22.31 28.58
N ILE A 354 -3.70 22.55 27.67
CA ILE A 354 -2.66 23.58 27.84
C ILE A 354 -3.02 24.91 27.18
N GLN A 355 -4.03 24.91 26.30
CA GLN A 355 -4.47 26.09 25.57
C GLN A 355 -4.76 27.31 26.46
N PRO A 356 -5.40 27.19 27.65
CA PRO A 356 -5.61 28.34 28.55
C PRO A 356 -4.33 28.94 29.14
N SER A 357 -3.21 28.20 29.10
CA SER A 357 -1.91 28.62 29.62
C SER A 357 -0.98 29.21 28.55
N MET A 358 -1.46 29.31 27.30
CA MET A 358 -0.72 29.88 26.18
C MET A 358 -1.12 31.34 25.96
N ASP A 359 -0.19 32.15 25.45
CA ASP A 359 -0.48 33.51 25.03
C ASP A 359 -1.35 33.47 23.76
N GLU A 360 -2.31 34.39 23.65
CA GLU A 360 -3.22 34.46 22.48
C GLU A 360 -2.45 34.61 21.16
N GLU A 361 -1.30 35.30 21.20
CA GLU A 361 -0.41 35.49 20.04
C GLU A 361 0.21 34.17 19.57
N ASP A 362 0.64 33.29 20.47
CA ASP A 362 1.20 31.97 20.11
C ASP A 362 0.14 31.07 19.46
N ILE A 363 -1.09 31.10 19.99
CA ILE A 363 -2.22 30.33 19.44
C ILE A 363 -2.49 30.81 18.01
N LEU A 364 -2.52 32.14 17.81
CA LEU A 364 -2.75 32.74 16.49
C LEU A 364 -1.62 32.38 15.51
N GLU A 365 -0.36 32.37 15.92
CA GLU A 365 0.77 31.95 15.08
C GLU A 365 0.62 30.49 14.63
N VAL A 366 0.29 29.58 15.54
CA VAL A 366 0.09 28.15 15.22
C VAL A 366 -1.09 27.96 14.27
N MET A 367 -2.21 28.66 14.51
CA MET A 367 -3.37 28.60 13.62
C MET A 367 -3.06 29.13 12.23
N THR A 368 -2.35 30.25 12.14
CA THR A 368 -1.92 30.85 10.87
C THR A 368 -1.00 29.90 10.09
N HIS A 369 -0.01 29.31 10.76
CA HIS A 369 0.86 28.28 10.15
C HIS A 369 0.07 27.07 9.64
N ASN A 370 -0.86 26.52 10.44
CA ASN A 370 -1.69 25.40 10.01
C ASN A 370 -2.58 25.74 8.81
N GLN A 371 -3.06 26.98 8.74
CA GLN A 371 -3.81 27.49 7.58
C GLN A 371 -2.92 27.62 6.34
N GLU A 372 -1.68 28.08 6.49
CA GLU A 372 -0.70 28.13 5.40
C GLU A 372 -0.34 26.73 4.88
N VAL A 373 -0.09 25.78 5.79
CA VAL A 373 0.17 24.36 5.44
C VAL A 373 -1.01 23.80 4.67
N SER A 374 -2.24 24.00 5.16
CA SER A 374 -3.45 23.52 4.49
C SER A 374 -3.61 24.14 3.11
N SER A 375 -3.39 25.44 2.97
CA SER A 375 -3.47 26.14 1.68
C SER A 375 -2.41 25.64 0.69
N PHE A 376 -1.20 25.37 1.16
CA PHE A 376 -0.12 24.79 0.35
C PHE A 376 -0.46 23.38 -0.15
N ILE A 377 -0.97 22.52 0.74
CA ILE A 377 -1.40 21.15 0.37
C ILE A 377 -2.54 21.20 -0.65
N ILE A 378 -3.57 22.01 -0.41
CA ILE A 378 -4.70 22.17 -1.35
C ILE A 378 -4.22 22.67 -2.72
N THR A 379 -3.28 23.63 -2.75
CA THR A 379 -2.73 24.12 -4.02
C THR A 379 -1.97 23.02 -4.76
N ALA A 380 -1.16 22.22 -4.05
CA ALA A 380 -0.43 21.10 -4.62
C ALA A 380 -1.36 19.98 -5.12
N GLU A 381 -2.46 19.71 -4.40
CA GLU A 381 -3.53 18.78 -4.81
C GLU A 381 -4.21 19.27 -6.09
N LEU A 382 -4.61 20.54 -6.17
CA LEU A 382 -5.24 21.13 -7.35
C LEU A 382 -4.31 21.09 -8.58
N ASP A 383 -3.05 21.47 -8.42
CA ASP A 383 -2.06 21.40 -9.51
C ASP A 383 -1.84 19.95 -9.97
N PHE A 384 -1.84 19.00 -9.04
CA PHE A 384 -1.70 17.58 -9.35
C PHE A 384 -2.92 17.01 -10.06
N ASP A 385 -4.13 17.34 -9.61
CA ASP A 385 -5.38 16.90 -10.22
C ASP A 385 -5.52 17.47 -11.64
N ASN A 386 -5.21 18.76 -11.84
CA ASN A 386 -5.19 19.38 -13.18
C ASN A 386 -4.22 18.64 -14.13
N ASN A 387 -3.05 18.26 -13.64
CA ASN A 387 -2.07 17.50 -14.41
C ASN A 387 -2.57 16.07 -14.71
N CYS A 388 -3.19 15.41 -13.72
CA CYS A 388 -3.83 14.10 -13.88
C CYS A 388 -4.94 14.14 -14.94
N ASP A 389 -5.82 15.13 -14.88
CA ASP A 389 -6.93 15.31 -15.83
C ASP A 389 -6.40 15.52 -17.24
N LYS A 390 -5.36 16.35 -17.39
CA LYS A 390 -4.68 16.54 -18.67
C LYS A 390 -4.11 15.22 -19.20
N PHE A 391 -3.39 14.46 -18.37
CA PHE A 391 -2.84 13.16 -18.76
C PHE A 391 -3.94 12.16 -19.15
N GLN A 392 -5.04 12.09 -18.39
CA GLN A 392 -6.16 11.21 -18.70
C GLN A 392 -6.85 11.59 -20.01
N SER A 393 -7.02 12.89 -20.27
CA SER A 393 -7.55 13.39 -21.54
C SER A 393 -6.64 13.03 -22.71
N ASP A 394 -5.33 13.29 -22.59
CA ASP A 394 -4.34 12.96 -23.61
C ASP A 394 -4.25 11.44 -23.85
N TYR A 395 -4.29 10.63 -22.78
CA TYR A 395 -4.34 9.17 -22.84
C TYR A 395 -5.61 8.67 -23.54
N LYS A 396 -6.78 9.21 -23.20
CA LYS A 396 -8.06 8.84 -23.82
C LYS A 396 -8.07 9.16 -25.32
N ASN A 397 -7.56 10.33 -25.70
CA ASN A 397 -7.41 10.72 -27.10
C ASN A 397 -6.44 9.80 -27.85
N LEU A 398 -5.31 9.45 -27.22
CA LEU A 398 -4.34 8.52 -27.79
C LEU A 398 -4.91 7.11 -27.97
N LEU A 399 -5.64 6.61 -26.98
CA LEU A 399 -6.32 5.31 -27.02
C LEU A 399 -7.38 5.28 -28.12
N LEU A 400 -8.24 6.31 -28.18
CA LEU A 400 -9.26 6.42 -29.22
C LEU A 400 -8.65 6.50 -30.63
N HIS A 401 -7.53 7.22 -30.78
CA HIS A 401 -6.80 7.28 -32.04
C HIS A 401 -6.21 5.92 -32.43
N TRP A 402 -5.66 5.16 -31.46
CA TRP A 402 -5.19 3.80 -31.67
C TRP A 402 -6.34 2.87 -32.07
N GLU A 403 -7.45 2.90 -31.35
CA GLU A 403 -8.65 2.10 -31.63
C GLU A 403 -9.16 2.36 -33.04
N ASN A 404 -9.35 3.62 -33.43
CA ASN A 404 -9.78 3.98 -34.79
C ASN A 404 -8.80 3.47 -35.85
N LYS A 405 -7.49 3.65 -35.66
CA LYS A 405 -6.47 3.17 -36.60
C LYS A 405 -6.45 1.63 -36.68
N PHE A 406 -6.68 0.96 -35.56
CA PHE A 406 -6.77 -0.50 -35.46
C PHE A 406 -8.02 -1.02 -36.19
N TYR A 407 -9.19 -0.41 -35.98
CA TYR A 407 -10.42 -0.72 -36.70
C TYR A 407 -10.32 -0.44 -38.19
N ASP A 408 -9.71 0.68 -38.61
CA ASP A 408 -9.47 1.00 -40.02
C ASP A 408 -8.56 -0.04 -40.68
N THR A 409 -7.51 -0.46 -39.98
CA THR A 409 -6.57 -1.50 -40.47
C THR A 409 -7.23 -2.87 -40.54
N LEU A 410 -8.04 -3.24 -39.53
CA LEU A 410 -8.84 -4.47 -39.54
C LEU A 410 -9.86 -4.49 -40.68
N ASN A 411 -10.59 -3.39 -40.88
CA ASN A 411 -11.58 -3.26 -41.93
C ASN A 411 -10.94 -3.28 -43.33
N LEU A 412 -9.78 -2.65 -43.51
CA LEU A 412 -9.02 -2.70 -44.75
C LEU A 412 -8.51 -4.14 -45.02
N ASN A 413 -7.97 -4.80 -44.00
CA ASN A 413 -7.51 -6.19 -44.11
C ASN A 413 -8.67 -7.16 -44.38
N PHE A 414 -9.85 -6.94 -43.79
CA PHE A 414 -11.06 -7.74 -44.03
C PHE A 414 -11.62 -7.52 -45.45
N LYS A 415 -11.67 -6.27 -45.94
CA LYS A 415 -12.05 -5.97 -47.32
C LYS A 415 -11.08 -6.58 -48.34
N ASN A 416 -9.77 -6.47 -48.10
CA ASN A 416 -8.75 -7.11 -48.93
C ASN A 416 -8.86 -8.64 -48.89
N PHE A 417 -9.19 -9.21 -47.73
CA PHE A 417 -9.44 -10.64 -47.58
C PHE A 417 -10.63 -11.11 -48.42
N ILE A 418 -11.78 -10.41 -48.38
CA ILE A 418 -12.94 -10.76 -49.22
C ILE A 418 -12.58 -10.68 -50.71
N ALA A 419 -11.91 -9.61 -51.15
CA ALA A 419 -11.53 -9.41 -52.55
C ALA A 419 -10.55 -10.49 -53.07
N ASP A 420 -9.58 -10.93 -52.27
CA ASP A 420 -8.68 -12.03 -52.64
C ASP A 420 -9.43 -13.36 -52.80
N ASN A 421 -10.40 -13.65 -51.92
CA ASN A 421 -11.19 -14.89 -51.99
C ASN A 421 -12.17 -14.89 -53.17
N GLU A 422 -12.79 -13.76 -53.51
CA GLU A 422 -13.60 -13.63 -54.74
C GLU A 422 -12.75 -13.89 -56.00
N THR A 423 -11.52 -13.38 -56.02
CA THR A 423 -10.57 -13.63 -57.11
C THR A 423 -10.21 -15.11 -57.22
N ARG A 424 -10.03 -15.81 -56.09
CA ARG A 424 -9.78 -17.26 -56.06
C ARG A 424 -11.00 -18.06 -56.54
N LEU A 425 -12.21 -17.71 -56.10
CA LEU A 425 -13.45 -18.38 -56.53
C LEU A 425 -13.62 -18.30 -58.05
N ASN A 426 -13.38 -17.13 -58.63
CA ASN A 426 -13.48 -16.92 -60.07
C ASN A 426 -12.47 -17.78 -60.85
N LYS A 427 -11.23 -17.92 -60.35
CA LYS A 427 -10.22 -18.81 -60.96
C LYS A 427 -10.63 -20.28 -60.90
N LEU A 428 -11.21 -20.73 -59.78
CA LEU A 428 -11.69 -22.12 -59.62
C LEU A 428 -12.87 -22.41 -60.55
N ASN A 429 -13.83 -21.49 -60.65
CA ASN A 429 -14.94 -21.60 -61.61
C ASN A 429 -14.44 -21.72 -63.06
N GLN A 430 -13.45 -20.91 -63.46
CA GLN A 430 -12.83 -21.03 -64.78
C GLN A 430 -12.11 -22.37 -65.00
N ARG A 431 -11.47 -22.92 -63.96
CA ARG A 431 -10.79 -24.22 -64.03
C ARG A 431 -11.77 -25.38 -64.18
N VAL A 432 -12.91 -25.35 -63.48
CA VAL A 432 -13.99 -26.33 -63.66
C VAL A 432 -14.57 -26.27 -65.08
N ILE A 433 -14.77 -25.07 -65.63
CA ILE A 433 -15.21 -24.90 -67.02
C ILE A 433 -14.17 -25.46 -68.01
N SER A 434 -12.87 -25.17 -67.77
CA SER A 434 -11.77 -25.74 -68.57
C SER A 434 -11.73 -27.26 -68.50
N LEU A 435 -11.95 -27.85 -67.32
CA LEU A 435 -11.98 -29.29 -67.14
C LEU A 435 -13.14 -29.94 -67.86
N ARG A 436 -14.34 -29.34 -67.81
CA ARG A 436 -15.48 -29.81 -68.59
C ARG A 436 -15.15 -29.88 -70.09
N ASN A 437 -14.52 -28.83 -70.63
CA ASN A 437 -14.09 -28.78 -72.03
C ASN A 437 -12.98 -29.80 -72.34
N LYS A 438 -12.03 -30.00 -71.41
CA LYS A 438 -10.94 -30.97 -71.55
C LYS A 438 -11.44 -32.42 -71.49
N SER A 439 -12.44 -32.71 -70.66
CA SER A 439 -13.12 -34.01 -70.63
C SER A 439 -13.79 -34.31 -71.97
N ILE A 440 -14.48 -33.33 -72.55
CA ILE A 440 -15.07 -33.44 -73.89
C ILE A 440 -13.98 -33.71 -74.95
N CYS A 441 -12.87 -32.96 -74.94
CA CYS A 441 -11.77 -33.13 -75.90
C CYS A 441 -11.07 -34.49 -75.76
N THR A 442 -10.78 -34.92 -74.53
CA THR A 442 -10.05 -36.18 -74.27
C THR A 442 -10.87 -37.40 -74.70
N ILE A 443 -12.19 -37.34 -74.52
CA ILE A 443 -13.13 -38.37 -74.99
C ILE A 443 -13.26 -38.33 -76.53
N ASN A 444 -13.15 -37.15 -77.15
CA ASN A 444 -13.14 -37.02 -78.62
C ASN A 444 -11.82 -37.51 -79.25
N GLU A 445 -10.66 -37.20 -78.65
CA GLU A 445 -9.33 -37.64 -79.11
C GLU A 445 -9.17 -39.17 -79.03
N ALA A 446 -9.81 -39.82 -78.04
CA ALA A 446 -9.84 -41.27 -77.94
C ALA A 446 -10.63 -41.97 -79.07
N ASN A 447 -11.43 -41.22 -79.84
CA ASN A 447 -12.20 -41.75 -80.98
C ASN A 447 -11.47 -41.63 -82.33
N GLU A 448 -10.34 -40.91 -82.44
CA GLU A 448 -9.68 -40.61 -83.73
C GLU A 448 -8.51 -41.55 -84.07
N SER A 449 -8.67 -42.85 -83.82
CA SER A 449 -7.78 -43.87 -84.41
C SER A 449 -8.59 -45.03 -84.96
N ASP A 450 -8.85 -44.97 -86.27
CA ASP A 450 -9.18 -46.05 -87.23
C ASP A 450 -10.36 -45.68 -88.13
N THR A 451 -10.05 -44.90 -89.17
CA THR A 451 -10.89 -44.76 -90.37
C THR A 451 -10.66 -45.96 -91.29
N ASP A 452 -11.52 -46.98 -91.19
CA ASP A 452 -12.08 -47.73 -92.33
C ASP A 452 -12.97 -48.88 -91.81
N ARG A 453 -14.25 -48.90 -92.21
CA ARG A 453 -15.03 -50.12 -92.55
C ARG A 453 -16.52 -49.84 -92.82
N ASP A 454 -17.01 -50.50 -93.87
CA ASP A 454 -18.38 -50.51 -94.36
C ASP A 454 -19.39 -51.19 -93.41
N GLN A 455 -20.65 -50.77 -93.54
CA GLN A 455 -21.97 -51.28 -93.13
C GLN A 455 -22.17 -51.98 -91.75
N TYR A 456 -21.20 -52.71 -91.21
CA TYR A 456 -21.15 -53.20 -89.82
C TYR A 456 -20.67 -52.14 -88.82
N SER A 457 -20.14 -51.02 -89.31
CA SER A 457 -19.65 -49.88 -88.54
C SER A 457 -20.74 -49.15 -87.76
N ILE A 458 -21.98 -49.11 -88.25
CA ILE A 458 -23.05 -48.28 -87.65
C ILE A 458 -23.44 -48.77 -86.24
N GLU A 459 -23.52 -50.08 -86.00
CA GLU A 459 -23.94 -50.61 -84.69
C GLU A 459 -22.84 -50.41 -83.63
N ILE A 460 -21.59 -50.64 -83.99
CA ILE A 460 -20.42 -50.35 -83.15
C ILE A 460 -20.33 -48.85 -82.87
N ILE A 461 -20.48 -48.00 -83.90
CA ILE A 461 -20.47 -46.54 -83.76
C ILE A 461 -21.61 -46.07 -82.83
N ASN A 462 -22.81 -46.65 -82.95
CA ASN A 462 -23.93 -46.32 -82.08
C ASN A 462 -23.68 -46.77 -80.63
N ARG A 463 -23.08 -47.94 -80.42
CA ARG A 463 -22.81 -48.44 -79.06
C ARG A 463 -21.67 -47.67 -78.40
N ILE A 464 -20.63 -47.33 -79.15
CA ILE A 464 -19.56 -46.40 -78.73
C ILE A 464 -20.17 -45.02 -78.42
N GLY A 465 -21.12 -44.54 -79.23
CA GLY A 465 -21.86 -43.30 -78.98
C GLY A 465 -22.70 -43.31 -77.70
N GLN A 466 -23.34 -44.44 -77.39
CA GLN A 466 -24.06 -44.64 -76.12
C GLN A 466 -23.11 -44.68 -74.93
N LEU A 467 -22.02 -45.45 -75.02
CA LEU A 467 -20.96 -45.50 -74.00
C LEU A 467 -20.34 -44.12 -73.77
N LYS A 468 -20.06 -43.37 -74.84
CA LYS A 468 -19.57 -41.98 -74.77
C LYS A 468 -20.53 -41.09 -73.99
N SER A 469 -21.82 -41.18 -74.29
CA SER A 469 -22.85 -40.39 -73.62
C SER A 469 -22.98 -40.75 -72.14
N GLN A 470 -22.90 -42.04 -71.80
CA GLN A 470 -22.93 -42.52 -70.42
C GLN A 470 -21.68 -42.12 -69.63
N THR A 471 -20.49 -42.20 -70.22
CA THR A 471 -19.24 -41.79 -69.59
C THR A 471 -19.20 -40.27 -69.41
N LEU A 472 -19.69 -39.50 -70.38
CA LEU A 472 -19.82 -38.05 -70.24
C LEU A 472 -20.79 -37.69 -69.11
N LEU A 473 -21.92 -38.39 -68.99
CA LEU A 473 -22.88 -38.20 -67.90
C LEU A 473 -22.25 -38.51 -66.53
N ARG A 474 -21.46 -39.60 -66.40
CA ARG A 474 -20.69 -39.92 -65.18
C ARG A 474 -19.69 -38.81 -64.81
N CYS A 475 -19.04 -38.22 -65.80
CA CYS A 475 -18.16 -37.07 -65.58
C CYS A 475 -18.93 -35.83 -65.12
N GLU A 476 -20.08 -35.56 -65.75
CA GLU A 476 -20.94 -34.42 -65.37
C GLU A 476 -21.54 -34.58 -63.97
N GLU A 477 -21.93 -35.78 -63.56
CA GLU A 477 -22.39 -36.07 -62.20
C GLU A 477 -21.31 -35.82 -61.14
N LYS A 478 -20.05 -36.18 -61.44
CA LYS A 478 -18.92 -35.89 -60.54
C LYS A 478 -18.60 -34.40 -60.46
N LEU A 479 -18.63 -33.69 -61.60
CA LEU A 479 -18.43 -32.24 -61.64
C LEU A 479 -19.58 -31.46 -60.98
N LYS A 480 -20.80 -32.01 -60.97
CA LYS A 480 -21.96 -31.43 -60.29
C LYS A 480 -21.71 -31.29 -58.78
N GLY A 481 -21.14 -32.31 -58.13
CA GLY A 481 -20.79 -32.24 -56.70
C GLY A 481 -19.77 -31.15 -56.36
N ILE A 482 -18.82 -30.86 -57.25
CA ILE A 482 -17.85 -29.75 -57.10
C ILE A 482 -18.56 -28.40 -57.32
N THR A 483 -19.47 -28.33 -58.28
CA THR A 483 -20.25 -27.14 -58.62
C THR A 483 -21.20 -26.74 -57.48
N ASP A 484 -21.83 -27.71 -56.83
CA ASP A 484 -22.73 -27.48 -55.68
C ASP A 484 -21.94 -26.92 -54.48
N LEU A 485 -20.72 -27.43 -54.22
CA LEU A 485 -19.83 -26.91 -53.17
C LEU A 485 -19.38 -25.47 -53.46
N LEU A 486 -19.00 -25.16 -54.71
CA LEU A 486 -18.65 -23.80 -55.14
C LEU A 486 -19.82 -22.83 -54.95
N THR A 487 -21.05 -23.27 -55.24
CA THR A 487 -22.26 -22.48 -55.04
C THR A 487 -22.52 -22.19 -53.55
N GLY A 488 -22.28 -23.18 -52.68
CA GLY A 488 -22.37 -23.01 -51.23
C GLY A 488 -21.33 -22.02 -50.66
N VAL A 489 -20.09 -22.07 -51.16
CA VAL A 489 -19.03 -21.10 -50.77
C VAL A 489 -19.38 -19.68 -51.25
N ASN A 490 -19.92 -19.54 -52.46
CA ASN A 490 -20.36 -18.26 -53.00
C ASN A 490 -21.46 -17.62 -52.13
N PHE A 491 -22.43 -18.41 -51.66
CA PHE A 491 -23.48 -17.94 -50.75
C PHE A 491 -22.93 -17.46 -49.40
N LYS A 492 -21.91 -18.16 -48.85
CA LYS A 492 -21.23 -17.73 -47.62
C LYS A 492 -20.47 -16.41 -47.79
N ILE A 493 -19.81 -16.20 -48.93
CA ILE A 493 -19.13 -14.92 -49.23
C ILE A 493 -20.12 -13.77 -49.34
N GLU A 494 -21.26 -13.97 -49.99
CA GLU A 494 -22.34 -12.98 -50.04
C GLU A 494 -22.97 -12.68 -48.66
N GLY A 495 -23.00 -13.67 -47.77
CA GLY A 495 -23.38 -13.48 -46.36
C GLY A 495 -22.38 -12.62 -45.59
N LEU A 496 -21.09 -12.92 -45.73
CA LEU A 496 -19.98 -12.18 -45.08
C LEU A 496 -19.87 -10.71 -45.51
N LYS A 497 -20.40 -10.35 -46.68
CA LYS A 497 -20.50 -8.93 -47.12
C LYS A 497 -21.53 -8.12 -46.32
N LYS A 498 -22.48 -8.78 -45.65
CA LYS A 498 -23.63 -8.15 -44.98
C LYS A 498 -23.49 -8.09 -43.46
N THR A 499 -22.46 -8.70 -42.88
CA THR A 499 -22.27 -8.81 -41.42
C THR A 499 -20.90 -8.31 -40.97
N GLU A 500 -20.82 -7.74 -39.77
CA GLU A 500 -19.56 -7.33 -39.14
C GLU A 500 -18.94 -8.50 -38.34
N VAL A 501 -18.03 -9.20 -39.01
CA VAL A 501 -16.92 -10.11 -38.62
C VAL A 501 -16.95 -10.85 -37.27
N HIS A 502 -16.86 -12.19 -37.31
CA HIS A 502 -16.20 -13.03 -36.27
C HIS A 502 -15.14 -13.98 -36.91
N ASN A 503 -13.98 -14.14 -36.26
CA ASN A 503 -12.79 -14.88 -36.76
C ASN A 503 -13.01 -16.38 -37.11
N ILE A 504 -14.07 -17.01 -36.60
CA ILE A 504 -14.35 -18.44 -36.80
C ILE A 504 -14.79 -18.73 -38.25
N GLU A 505 -15.49 -17.78 -38.88
CA GLU A 505 -16.03 -17.94 -40.24
C GLU A 505 -14.91 -17.92 -41.31
N ILE A 506 -13.78 -17.28 -41.03
CA ILE A 506 -12.63 -17.13 -41.95
C ILE A 506 -11.83 -18.43 -42.09
N SER A 507 -11.59 -19.15 -40.99
CA SER A 507 -10.89 -20.45 -41.02
C SER A 507 -11.72 -21.51 -41.73
N GLU A 508 -13.04 -21.48 -41.53
CA GLU A 508 -13.96 -22.41 -42.16
C GLU A 508 -14.06 -22.19 -43.67
N LEU A 509 -14.05 -20.92 -44.11
CA LEU A 509 -14.05 -20.57 -45.53
C LEU A 509 -12.75 -21.02 -46.23
N LYS A 510 -11.59 -20.82 -45.59
CA LYS A 510 -10.29 -21.30 -46.11
C LYS A 510 -10.24 -22.82 -46.23
N ALA A 511 -10.74 -23.54 -45.23
CA ALA A 511 -10.82 -25.00 -45.26
C ALA A 511 -11.72 -25.48 -46.41
N GLN A 512 -12.85 -24.81 -46.66
CA GLN A 512 -13.75 -25.14 -47.76
C GLN A 512 -13.11 -24.91 -49.14
N TYR A 513 -12.31 -23.85 -49.31
CA TYR A 513 -11.52 -23.66 -50.53
C TYR A 513 -10.49 -24.76 -50.75
N THR A 514 -9.74 -25.14 -49.71
CA THR A 514 -8.76 -26.23 -49.80
C THR A 514 -9.44 -27.54 -50.20
N ILE A 515 -10.58 -27.87 -49.59
CA ILE A 515 -11.35 -29.08 -49.93
C ILE A 515 -11.80 -29.07 -51.41
N ILE A 516 -12.23 -27.92 -51.93
CA ILE A 516 -12.64 -27.79 -53.33
C ILE A 516 -11.43 -27.89 -54.26
N GLU A 517 -10.31 -27.25 -53.93
CA GLU A 517 -9.05 -27.34 -54.68
C GLU A 517 -8.53 -28.77 -54.75
N ASP A 518 -8.53 -29.48 -53.61
CA ASP A 518 -8.12 -30.88 -53.52
C ASP A 518 -9.06 -31.78 -54.32
N LYS A 519 -10.38 -31.55 -54.28
CA LYS A 519 -11.34 -32.31 -55.11
C LYS A 519 -11.19 -32.04 -56.60
N ILE A 520 -10.93 -30.80 -57.01
CA ILE A 520 -10.66 -30.46 -58.41
C ILE A 520 -9.36 -31.11 -58.86
N GLN A 521 -8.32 -31.08 -58.05
CA GLN A 521 -7.04 -31.69 -58.35
C GLN A 521 -7.13 -33.21 -58.41
N LEU A 522 -7.78 -33.85 -57.42
CA LEU A 522 -8.06 -35.28 -57.41
C LEU A 522 -8.82 -35.72 -58.67
N TYR A 523 -9.86 -34.97 -59.04
CA TYR A 523 -10.60 -35.25 -60.26
C TYR A 523 -9.72 -35.09 -61.52
N GLU A 524 -8.89 -34.04 -61.60
CA GLU A 524 -8.04 -33.75 -62.75
C GLU A 524 -6.86 -34.72 -62.91
N SER A 525 -6.18 -35.10 -61.82
CA SER A 525 -4.94 -35.89 -61.87
C SER A 525 -5.13 -37.38 -61.63
N GLU A 526 -6.22 -37.80 -60.99
CA GLU A 526 -6.42 -39.20 -60.61
C GLU A 526 -7.72 -39.77 -61.20
N GLU A 527 -8.87 -39.15 -60.97
CA GLU A 527 -10.14 -39.75 -61.40
C GLU A 527 -10.39 -39.64 -62.90
N LEU A 528 -10.08 -38.50 -63.53
CA LEU A 528 -10.30 -38.30 -64.97
C LEU A 528 -9.38 -39.20 -65.83
N PRO A 529 -8.09 -39.39 -65.49
CA PRO A 529 -7.26 -40.41 -66.12
C PRO A 529 -7.78 -41.84 -65.90
N VAL A 530 -8.28 -42.16 -64.71
CA VAL A 530 -8.89 -43.48 -64.44
C VAL A 530 -10.15 -43.69 -65.26
N ILE A 531 -11.02 -42.69 -65.37
CA ILE A 531 -12.22 -42.76 -66.22
C ILE A 531 -11.82 -42.88 -67.69
N ARG A 532 -10.76 -42.19 -68.13
CA ARG A 532 -10.21 -42.32 -69.49
C ARG A 532 -9.70 -43.74 -69.76
N GLU A 533 -8.90 -44.29 -68.85
CA GLU A 533 -8.36 -45.65 -68.99
C GLU A 533 -9.47 -46.70 -68.85
N GLN A 534 -10.44 -46.52 -67.96
CA GLN A 534 -11.64 -47.37 -67.89
C GLN A 534 -12.46 -47.31 -69.17
N TYR A 535 -12.70 -46.11 -69.72
CA TYR A 535 -13.40 -45.97 -71.00
C TYR A 535 -12.65 -46.65 -72.15
N LYS A 536 -11.32 -46.52 -72.17
CA LYS A 536 -10.45 -47.20 -73.13
C LYS A 536 -10.47 -48.72 -72.96
N LEU A 537 -10.49 -49.21 -71.71
CA LEU A 537 -10.63 -50.62 -71.38
C LEU A 537 -12.02 -51.15 -71.74
N GLU A 538 -13.09 -50.41 -71.45
CA GLU A 538 -14.47 -50.78 -71.81
C GLU A 538 -14.66 -50.80 -73.33
N ILE A 539 -14.05 -49.86 -74.06
CA ILE A 539 -13.97 -49.89 -75.54
C ILE A 539 -13.18 -51.11 -76.00
N ASN A 540 -12.01 -51.36 -75.42
CA ASN A 540 -11.17 -52.51 -75.78
C ASN A 540 -11.86 -53.83 -75.48
N ASP A 541 -12.53 -53.98 -74.33
CA ASP A 541 -13.34 -55.14 -73.97
C ASP A 541 -14.53 -55.28 -74.91
N LEU A 542 -15.17 -54.19 -75.33
CA LEU A 542 -16.24 -54.24 -76.34
C LEU A 542 -15.69 -54.72 -77.69
N ILE A 543 -14.51 -54.23 -78.10
CA ILE A 543 -13.80 -54.66 -79.32
C ILE A 543 -13.39 -56.12 -79.20
N VAL A 544 -12.89 -56.55 -78.03
CA VAL A 544 -12.45 -57.92 -77.75
C VAL A 544 -13.63 -58.87 -77.71
N GLN A 545 -14.73 -58.54 -77.02
CA GLN A 545 -15.97 -59.33 -77.03
C GLN A 545 -16.53 -59.46 -78.45
N PHE A 546 -16.46 -58.40 -79.25
CA PHE A 546 -16.87 -58.45 -80.65
C PHE A 546 -15.92 -59.30 -81.48
N ALA A 547 -14.60 -59.19 -81.26
CA ALA A 547 -13.60 -60.05 -81.88
C ALA A 547 -13.74 -61.52 -81.44
N GLU A 548 -14.10 -61.79 -80.19
CA GLU A 548 -14.42 -63.11 -79.64
C GLU A 548 -15.71 -63.66 -80.22
N THR A 549 -16.71 -62.81 -80.48
CA THR A 549 -17.94 -63.19 -81.19
C THR A 549 -17.60 -63.60 -82.63
N ILE A 550 -16.79 -62.80 -83.33
CA ILE A 550 -16.26 -63.11 -84.67
C ILE A 550 -15.39 -64.39 -84.65
N LEU A 551 -14.55 -64.58 -83.62
CA LEU A 551 -13.69 -65.77 -83.45
C LEU A 551 -14.50 -67.01 -83.06
N SER A 552 -15.61 -66.85 -82.34
CA SER A 552 -16.56 -67.94 -82.06
C SER A 552 -17.29 -68.38 -83.33
N GLU A 553 -17.47 -67.46 -84.29
CA GLU A 553 -17.93 -67.75 -85.65
C GLU A 553 -16.81 -68.33 -86.56
N HIS A 554 -15.53 -68.25 -86.14
CA HIS A 554 -14.35 -68.67 -86.91
C HIS A 554 -13.36 -69.54 -86.09
N GLN A 555 -13.64 -70.85 -85.99
CA GLN A 555 -12.69 -71.83 -85.45
C GLN A 555 -11.47 -72.05 -86.38
N THR A 556 -10.22 -71.82 -85.90
CA THR A 556 -9.12 -72.83 -85.80
C THR A 556 -7.73 -72.27 -85.37
N LYS A 557 -7.15 -72.86 -84.29
CA LYS A 557 -5.71 -72.89 -83.80
C LYS A 557 -5.14 -71.61 -83.13
N SER A 558 -4.36 -71.58 -82.03
CA SER A 558 -3.51 -72.52 -81.24
C SER A 558 -3.25 -71.91 -79.82
N TYR A 559 -3.13 -72.73 -78.76
CA TYR A 559 -3.43 -72.34 -77.34
C TYR A 559 -2.24 -72.13 -76.36
N ASN A 560 -0.98 -71.97 -76.80
CA ASN A 560 0.18 -72.06 -75.86
C ASN A 560 0.89 -70.74 -75.47
N GLU A 561 0.60 -69.60 -76.08
CA GLU A 561 1.26 -68.32 -75.77
C GLU A 561 0.46 -67.44 -74.79
N THR A 562 -0.86 -67.63 -74.75
CA THR A 562 -1.81 -66.84 -73.97
C THR A 562 -1.68 -67.03 -72.46
N ASP A 563 -1.45 -68.26 -71.98
CA ASP A 563 -1.30 -68.55 -70.54
C ASP A 563 -0.02 -67.93 -69.94
N LYS A 564 1.04 -67.76 -70.74
CA LYS A 564 2.26 -67.06 -70.30
C LYS A 564 2.04 -65.56 -70.11
N ILE A 565 1.26 -64.94 -70.99
CA ILE A 565 0.95 -63.50 -70.93
C ILE A 565 0.06 -63.21 -69.71
N ILE A 566 -0.91 -64.08 -69.42
CA ILE A 566 -1.77 -63.97 -68.23
C ILE A 566 -0.97 -64.12 -66.93
N GLY A 567 0.05 -64.99 -66.91
CA GLY A 567 0.95 -65.15 -65.76
C GLY A 567 1.76 -63.89 -65.45
N ILE A 568 2.33 -63.26 -66.47
CA ILE A 568 3.14 -62.02 -66.35
C ILE A 568 2.28 -60.87 -65.82
N LEU A 569 1.05 -60.72 -66.33
CA LEU A 569 0.13 -59.65 -65.92
C LEU A 569 -0.31 -59.78 -64.45
N LYS A 570 -0.48 -61.01 -63.93
CA LYS A 570 -0.80 -61.24 -62.50
C LYS A 570 0.36 -60.87 -61.58
N GLU A 571 1.59 -61.17 -61.98
CA GLU A 571 2.79 -60.82 -61.20
C GLU A 571 2.96 -59.29 -61.14
N GLU A 572 2.73 -58.59 -62.25
CA GLU A 572 2.82 -57.13 -62.34
C GLU A 572 1.74 -56.43 -61.49
N ASN A 573 0.53 -57.00 -61.43
CA ASN A 573 -0.57 -56.47 -60.62
C ASN A 573 -0.33 -56.65 -59.11
N THR A 574 0.23 -57.81 -58.69
CA THR A 574 0.61 -58.02 -57.27
C THR A 574 1.77 -57.14 -56.81
N LYS A 575 2.67 -56.76 -57.73
CA LYS A 575 3.75 -55.80 -57.48
C LYS A 575 3.20 -54.39 -57.23
N LEU A 576 2.23 -53.95 -58.03
CA LEU A 576 1.56 -52.66 -57.88
C LEU A 576 0.75 -52.54 -56.58
N LEU A 577 0.07 -53.62 -56.15
CA LEU A 577 -0.66 -53.64 -54.88
C LEU A 577 0.25 -53.44 -53.65
N ARG A 578 1.43 -54.09 -53.65
CA ARG A 578 2.43 -53.92 -52.58
C ARG A 578 3.04 -52.52 -52.54
N GLU A 579 3.17 -51.85 -53.68
CA GLU A 579 3.66 -50.47 -53.75
C GLU A 579 2.66 -49.47 -53.14
N ASN A 580 1.35 -49.72 -53.30
CA ASN A 580 0.29 -48.90 -52.69
C ASN A 580 0.23 -49.05 -51.16
N GLU A 581 0.41 -50.26 -50.62
CA GLU A 581 0.44 -50.47 -49.16
C GLU A 581 1.59 -49.69 -48.49
N ILE A 582 2.77 -49.66 -49.12
CA ILE A 582 3.94 -48.91 -48.62
C ILE A 582 3.68 -47.39 -48.60
N LEU A 583 2.98 -46.86 -49.61
CA LEU A 583 2.60 -45.44 -49.66
C LEU A 583 1.56 -45.10 -48.59
N THR A 584 0.65 -46.02 -48.30
CA THR A 584 -0.39 -45.86 -47.28
C THR A 584 0.20 -45.83 -45.87
N ASP A 585 1.17 -46.71 -45.57
CA ASP A 585 1.86 -46.69 -44.27
C ASP A 585 2.72 -45.44 -44.06
N LEU A 586 3.33 -44.92 -45.13
CA LEU A 586 4.07 -43.65 -45.11
C LEU A 586 3.15 -42.44 -44.86
N ALA A 587 1.97 -42.44 -45.47
CA ALA A 587 0.96 -41.41 -45.24
C ALA A 587 0.41 -41.46 -43.80
N ASN A 588 0.16 -42.66 -43.26
CA ASN A 588 -0.30 -42.86 -41.89
C ASN A 588 0.72 -42.40 -40.83
N ILE A 589 2.01 -42.66 -41.06
CA ILE A 589 3.09 -42.16 -40.19
C ILE A 589 3.20 -40.64 -40.29
N GLY A 590 3.03 -40.07 -41.48
CA GLY A 590 3.00 -38.62 -41.69
C GLY A 590 1.85 -37.92 -40.95
N MET A 591 0.64 -38.49 -41.01
CA MET A 591 -0.54 -37.97 -40.31
C MET A 591 -0.41 -38.09 -38.79
N ALA A 592 0.04 -39.24 -38.27
CA ALA A 592 0.24 -39.43 -36.83
C ALA A 592 1.24 -38.42 -36.25
N ALA A 593 2.29 -38.10 -37.00
CA ALA A 593 3.28 -37.11 -36.58
C ALA A 593 2.73 -35.68 -36.61
N GLU A 594 1.82 -35.35 -37.53
CA GLU A 594 1.18 -34.04 -37.62
C GLU A 594 0.20 -33.81 -36.46
N ILE A 595 -0.57 -34.83 -36.07
CA ILE A 595 -1.50 -34.80 -34.93
C ILE A 595 -0.72 -34.61 -33.60
N VAL A 596 0.30 -35.44 -33.36
CA VAL A 596 1.12 -35.35 -32.14
C VAL A 596 1.80 -33.99 -32.01
N ASN A 597 2.26 -33.41 -33.12
CA ASN A 597 2.88 -32.07 -33.11
C ASN A 597 1.86 -30.97 -32.78
N HIS A 598 0.63 -31.06 -33.27
CA HIS A 598 -0.41 -30.07 -32.97
C HIS A 598 -0.80 -30.11 -31.49
N GLU A 599 -1.00 -31.30 -30.92
CA GLU A 599 -1.31 -31.47 -29.49
C GLU A 599 -0.14 -31.04 -28.59
N PHE A 600 1.10 -31.36 -28.98
CA PHE A 600 2.28 -30.98 -28.21
C PHE A 600 2.45 -29.46 -28.15
N ASN A 601 2.24 -28.74 -29.26
CA ASN A 601 2.31 -27.28 -29.27
C ASN A 601 1.19 -26.65 -28.42
N GLN A 602 -0.01 -27.22 -28.42
CA GLN A 602 -1.10 -26.75 -27.57
C GLN A 602 -0.82 -26.93 -26.07
N LEU A 603 -0.23 -28.07 -25.69
CA LEU A 603 0.22 -28.31 -24.32
C LEU A 603 1.34 -27.36 -23.90
N MET A 604 2.25 -26.99 -24.83
CA MET A 604 3.31 -26.01 -24.59
C MET A 604 2.75 -24.63 -24.25
N THR A 605 1.79 -24.13 -25.04
CA THR A 605 1.13 -22.84 -24.81
C THR A 605 0.47 -22.79 -23.42
N ASN A 606 -0.25 -23.85 -23.03
CA ASN A 606 -0.92 -23.91 -21.74
C ASN A 606 0.04 -23.82 -20.54
N VAL A 607 1.22 -24.46 -20.64
CA VAL A 607 2.23 -24.41 -19.58
C VAL A 607 2.90 -23.04 -19.52
N GLU A 608 3.15 -22.41 -20.67
CA GLU A 608 3.69 -21.05 -20.75
C GLU A 608 2.72 -20.03 -20.10
N ASP A 609 1.42 -20.12 -20.41
CA ASP A 609 0.38 -19.28 -19.82
C ASP A 609 0.25 -19.49 -18.31
N GLY A 610 0.30 -20.75 -17.84
CA GLY A 610 0.26 -21.09 -16.42
C GLY A 610 1.45 -20.50 -15.63
N ILE A 611 2.66 -20.57 -16.19
CA ILE A 611 3.86 -19.97 -15.57
C ILE A 611 3.75 -18.44 -15.55
N SER A 612 3.22 -17.84 -16.61
CA SER A 612 2.99 -16.39 -16.70
C SER A 612 1.99 -15.90 -15.65
N ASN A 613 0.88 -16.63 -15.45
CA ASN A 613 -0.11 -16.31 -14.44
C ASN A 613 0.42 -16.41 -13.01
N ILE A 614 1.25 -17.41 -12.71
CA ILE A 614 1.89 -17.58 -11.40
C ILE A 614 2.85 -16.41 -11.10
N LYS A 615 3.57 -15.89 -12.12
CA LYS A 615 4.45 -14.73 -11.97
C LYS A 615 3.72 -13.43 -11.65
N ASN A 616 2.46 -13.29 -12.07
CA ASN A 616 1.64 -12.11 -11.80
C ASN A 616 1.06 -12.09 -10.38
N ALA A 617 1.31 -13.11 -9.56
CA ALA A 617 0.96 -13.14 -8.14
C ALA A 617 2.11 -12.61 -7.27
N ASN A 618 1.80 -12.12 -6.05
CA ASN A 618 2.80 -11.71 -5.07
C ASN A 618 3.55 -12.94 -4.50
N LEU A 619 4.64 -13.34 -5.15
CA LEU A 619 5.45 -14.50 -4.79
C LEU A 619 6.59 -14.13 -3.82
N SER A 620 6.86 -15.00 -2.84
CA SER A 620 8.06 -14.90 -2.01
C SER A 620 9.34 -15.17 -2.81
N SER A 621 10.50 -14.75 -2.29
CA SER A 621 11.81 -14.90 -2.93
C SER A 621 12.16 -16.37 -3.27
N ILE A 622 11.73 -17.32 -2.44
CA ILE A 622 11.94 -18.76 -2.65
C ILE A 622 11.03 -19.30 -3.75
N GLN A 623 9.76 -18.86 -3.80
CA GLN A 623 8.82 -19.27 -4.85
C GLN A 623 9.25 -18.73 -6.22
N ASN A 624 9.73 -17.49 -6.27
CA ASN A 624 10.29 -16.90 -7.50
C ASN A 624 11.51 -17.65 -8.03
N TYR A 625 12.35 -18.21 -7.14
CA TYR A 625 13.48 -19.05 -7.55
C TYR A 625 13.01 -20.33 -8.26
N TRP A 626 12.06 -21.07 -7.70
CA TRP A 626 11.56 -22.32 -8.29
C TRP A 626 10.80 -22.10 -9.60
N VAL A 627 9.99 -21.03 -9.70
CA VAL A 627 9.30 -20.66 -10.95
C VAL A 627 10.30 -20.39 -12.08
N LYS A 628 11.41 -19.70 -11.79
CA LYS A 628 12.48 -19.47 -12.78
C LYS A 628 13.17 -20.76 -13.23
N GLN A 629 13.35 -21.74 -12.33
CA GLN A 629 13.96 -23.03 -12.69
C GLN A 629 13.05 -23.88 -13.59
N ILE A 630 11.74 -23.90 -13.32
CA ILE A 630 10.75 -24.62 -14.14
C ILE A 630 10.69 -24.00 -15.55
N GLU A 631 10.65 -22.68 -15.64
CA GLU A 631 10.65 -21.96 -16.91
C GLU A 631 11.90 -22.25 -17.76
N ALA A 632 13.08 -22.26 -17.14
CA ALA A 632 14.34 -22.56 -17.84
C ALA A 632 14.37 -24.00 -18.38
N GLY A 633 13.91 -24.98 -17.59
CA GLY A 633 13.82 -26.37 -18.02
C GLY A 633 12.84 -26.57 -19.20
N PHE A 634 11.70 -25.88 -19.16
CA PHE A 634 10.66 -26.01 -20.19
C PHE A 634 11.03 -25.31 -21.50
N ARG A 635 11.65 -24.13 -21.45
CA ARG A 635 12.18 -23.45 -22.65
C ARG A 635 13.24 -24.28 -23.38
N ALA A 636 14.06 -25.04 -22.67
CA ALA A 636 15.05 -25.92 -23.28
C ALA A 636 14.40 -27.08 -24.08
N ILE A 637 13.26 -27.60 -23.61
CA ILE A 637 12.47 -28.62 -24.32
C ILE A 637 11.79 -28.01 -25.55
N SER A 638 11.17 -26.85 -25.40
CA SER A 638 10.51 -26.10 -26.50
C SER A 638 11.49 -25.75 -27.63
N THR A 639 12.72 -25.36 -27.30
CA THR A 639 13.76 -25.06 -28.30
C THR A 639 14.19 -26.30 -29.09
N LYS A 640 14.31 -27.48 -28.45
CA LYS A 640 14.62 -28.73 -29.15
C LYS A 640 13.45 -29.22 -30.01
N HIS A 641 12.22 -29.00 -29.57
CA HIS A 641 11.01 -29.36 -30.32
C HIS A 641 10.80 -28.48 -31.56
N SER A 642 10.98 -27.16 -31.42
CA SER A 642 10.87 -26.21 -32.55
C SER A 642 11.90 -26.46 -33.65
N GLN A 643 13.07 -27.01 -33.32
CA GLN A 643 14.08 -27.47 -34.29
C GLN A 643 13.67 -28.74 -35.07
N LEU A 644 12.72 -29.54 -34.57
CA LEU A 644 12.12 -30.70 -35.28
C LEU A 644 10.92 -30.29 -36.15
N SER A 645 10.35 -29.11 -35.92
CA SER A 645 9.20 -28.56 -36.66
C SER A 645 9.36 -28.54 -38.20
N PRO A 646 10.56 -28.32 -38.78
CA PRO A 646 10.76 -28.37 -40.24
C PRO A 646 10.49 -29.74 -40.87
N MET A 647 10.50 -30.82 -40.09
CA MET A 647 10.27 -32.19 -40.58
C MET A 647 8.79 -32.50 -40.81
N TYR A 648 7.88 -31.76 -40.18
CA TYR A 648 6.43 -32.05 -40.17
C TYR A 648 5.58 -30.94 -40.80
N ARG A 649 6.16 -29.80 -41.15
CA ARG A 649 5.43 -28.72 -41.85
C ARG A 649 5.42 -28.96 -43.35
N SER A 650 4.31 -29.49 -43.86
CA SER A 650 4.03 -29.72 -45.29
C SER A 650 3.84 -28.45 -46.14
N ASN A 651 4.54 -27.34 -45.83
CA ASN A 651 4.21 -26.03 -46.43
C ASN A 651 5.34 -25.27 -47.15
N HIS A 652 6.29 -25.99 -47.77
CA HIS A 652 7.17 -25.42 -48.81
C HIS A 652 7.29 -26.34 -50.04
N LEU A 653 6.20 -26.43 -50.82
CA LEU A 653 6.18 -27.03 -52.16
C LEU A 653 6.94 -26.21 -53.21
N SER A 654 7.40 -24.99 -52.88
CA SER A 654 8.22 -24.20 -53.80
C SER A 654 9.68 -24.66 -53.77
N ARG A 655 10.22 -25.04 -54.93
CA ARG A 655 11.67 -25.11 -55.10
C ARG A 655 12.23 -23.69 -54.93
N ARG A 656 13.19 -23.52 -54.02
CA ARG A 656 13.83 -22.23 -53.73
C ARG A 656 15.32 -22.34 -54.01
N ARG A 657 15.95 -21.21 -54.32
CA ARG A 657 17.41 -21.14 -54.45
C ARG A 657 18.02 -21.39 -53.07
N ILE A 658 18.67 -22.52 -52.89
CA ILE A 658 19.26 -22.95 -51.62
C ILE A 658 20.78 -23.02 -51.79
N ASN A 659 21.50 -22.40 -50.85
CA ASN A 659 22.94 -22.61 -50.71
C ASN A 659 23.16 -24.01 -50.12
N VAL A 660 23.75 -24.90 -50.92
CA VAL A 660 23.88 -26.31 -50.56
C VAL A 660 24.81 -26.50 -49.36
N ARG A 661 25.88 -25.70 -49.26
CA ARG A 661 26.81 -25.76 -48.15
C ARG A 661 26.14 -25.42 -46.82
N ASN A 662 25.36 -24.34 -46.80
CA ASN A 662 24.61 -23.92 -45.61
C ASN A 662 23.57 -24.96 -45.20
N LEU A 663 22.82 -25.50 -46.16
CA LEU A 663 21.85 -26.57 -45.90
C LEU A 663 22.50 -27.77 -45.21
N ILE A 664 23.67 -28.22 -45.69
CA ILE A 664 24.38 -29.35 -45.09
C ILE A 664 24.92 -28.98 -43.70
N ASN A 665 25.44 -27.76 -43.52
CA ASN A 665 25.89 -27.30 -42.20
C ASN A 665 24.74 -27.25 -41.18
N ASP A 666 23.54 -26.82 -41.57
CA ASP A 666 22.36 -26.81 -40.71
C ASP A 666 21.96 -28.23 -40.27
N ILE A 667 22.00 -29.19 -41.21
CA ILE A 667 21.75 -30.61 -40.90
C ILE A 667 22.84 -31.17 -39.99
N LEU A 668 24.11 -30.86 -40.25
CA LEU A 668 25.23 -31.32 -39.41
C LEU A 668 25.16 -30.75 -37.99
N ASN A 669 24.73 -29.50 -37.82
CA ASN A 669 24.50 -28.89 -36.52
C ASN A 669 23.44 -29.66 -35.71
N PHE A 670 22.37 -30.13 -36.37
CA PHE A 670 21.37 -30.99 -35.73
C PHE A 670 21.96 -32.32 -35.25
N PHE A 671 22.87 -32.94 -36.01
CA PHE A 671 23.54 -34.18 -35.62
C PHE A 671 24.78 -33.98 -34.72
N SER A 672 25.14 -32.75 -34.37
CA SER A 672 26.39 -32.40 -33.67
C SER A 672 26.66 -33.24 -32.42
N SER A 673 25.65 -33.42 -31.56
CA SER A 673 25.79 -34.25 -30.34
C SER A 673 26.15 -35.70 -30.65
N ARG A 674 25.50 -36.30 -31.66
CA ARG A 674 25.74 -37.70 -32.05
C ARG A 674 27.06 -37.86 -32.79
N LEU A 675 27.43 -36.90 -33.64
CA LEU A 675 28.72 -36.86 -34.33
C LEU A 675 29.87 -36.74 -33.33
N ASN A 676 29.72 -35.88 -32.31
CA ASN A 676 30.70 -35.71 -31.23
C ASN A 676 30.82 -36.97 -30.36
N GLN A 677 29.70 -37.56 -29.95
CA GLN A 677 29.69 -38.82 -29.18
C GLN A 677 30.34 -39.98 -29.94
N ALA A 678 30.14 -40.02 -31.26
CA ALA A 678 30.74 -41.03 -32.12
C ALA A 678 32.16 -40.67 -32.59
N HIS A 679 32.71 -39.52 -32.18
CA HIS A 679 34.02 -39.00 -32.60
C HIS A 679 34.23 -39.00 -34.13
N ILE A 680 33.21 -38.56 -34.87
CA ILE A 680 33.24 -38.51 -36.35
C ILE A 680 33.70 -37.13 -36.80
N ARG A 681 34.76 -37.06 -37.61
CA ARG A 681 35.19 -35.83 -38.28
C ARG A 681 34.34 -35.61 -39.54
N VAL A 682 33.85 -34.39 -39.74
CA VAL A 682 33.08 -34.05 -40.94
C VAL A 682 33.81 -32.97 -41.73
N ASP A 683 34.13 -33.29 -42.98
CA ASP A 683 34.81 -32.39 -43.90
C ASP A 683 33.81 -31.96 -45.00
N ASN A 684 33.24 -30.76 -44.86
CA ASN A 684 32.31 -30.21 -45.85
C ASN A 684 33.09 -29.36 -46.89
N LYS A 685 33.44 -29.97 -48.03
CA LYS A 685 34.21 -29.34 -49.13
C LYS A 685 33.32 -28.86 -50.30
N ILE A 686 32.03 -28.64 -50.06
CA ILE A 686 31.14 -28.05 -51.06
C ILE A 686 31.47 -26.57 -51.23
N GLU A 687 31.45 -26.06 -52.46
CA GLU A 687 31.77 -24.66 -52.77
C GLU A 687 30.75 -23.71 -52.12
N ASP A 688 31.22 -22.56 -51.61
CA ASP A 688 30.38 -21.58 -50.88
C ASP A 688 29.31 -20.95 -51.78
N ASP A 689 29.54 -20.90 -53.09
CA ASP A 689 28.66 -20.34 -54.10
C ASP A 689 27.86 -21.40 -54.88
N TYR A 690 27.77 -22.63 -54.37
CA TYR A 690 26.96 -23.67 -55.00
C TYR A 690 25.48 -23.59 -54.58
N PHE A 691 24.63 -23.20 -55.54
CA PHE A 691 23.18 -23.03 -55.33
C PHE A 691 22.35 -23.97 -56.20
N LEU A 692 21.33 -24.60 -55.60
CA LEU A 692 20.36 -25.44 -56.30
C LEU A 692 18.94 -24.99 -56.03
N LEU A 693 18.06 -25.16 -57.02
CA LEU A 693 16.62 -24.90 -56.88
C LEU A 693 15.92 -26.15 -56.33
N LEU A 694 15.92 -26.31 -55.00
CA LEU A 694 15.39 -27.49 -54.31
C LEU A 694 14.29 -27.13 -53.31
N SER A 695 13.51 -28.13 -52.89
CA SER A 695 12.58 -28.02 -51.76
C SER A 695 13.28 -28.55 -50.51
N THR A 696 13.50 -27.67 -49.53
CA THR A 696 14.19 -28.01 -48.27
C THR A 696 13.55 -29.20 -47.56
N SER A 697 12.22 -29.28 -47.55
CA SER A 697 11.47 -30.38 -46.90
C SER A 697 11.64 -31.73 -47.60
N LYS A 698 11.97 -31.76 -48.90
CA LYS A 698 12.21 -33.00 -49.65
C LYS A 698 13.67 -33.45 -49.60
N ILE A 699 14.62 -32.52 -49.62
CA ILE A 699 16.05 -32.86 -49.61
C ILE A 699 16.58 -33.14 -48.19
N TYR A 700 16.00 -32.52 -47.15
CA TYR A 700 16.44 -32.72 -45.77
C TYR A 700 16.33 -34.20 -45.30
N PRO A 701 15.21 -34.92 -45.52
CA PRO A 701 15.12 -36.34 -45.19
C PRO A 701 16.12 -37.22 -45.94
N VAL A 702 16.47 -36.85 -47.18
CA VAL A 702 17.44 -37.58 -48.01
C VAL A 702 18.82 -37.49 -47.35
N ILE A 703 19.31 -36.28 -47.09
CA ILE A 703 20.64 -36.06 -46.49
C ILE A 703 20.68 -36.58 -45.05
N SER A 704 19.62 -36.39 -44.26
CA SER A 704 19.54 -36.89 -42.89
C SER A 704 19.60 -38.42 -42.81
N ASN A 705 18.95 -39.15 -43.71
CA ASN A 705 19.00 -40.62 -43.72
C ASN A 705 20.37 -41.14 -44.13
N LEU A 706 21.04 -40.46 -45.07
CA LEU A 706 22.40 -40.83 -45.47
C LEU A 706 23.39 -40.58 -44.33
N ILE A 707 23.30 -39.44 -43.64
CA ILE A 707 24.13 -39.15 -42.45
C ILE A 707 23.88 -40.17 -41.32
N ASP A 708 22.63 -40.50 -40.99
CA ASP A 708 22.34 -41.48 -39.94
C ASP A 708 22.89 -42.88 -40.29
N ASN A 709 22.80 -43.27 -41.58
CA ASN A 709 23.41 -44.51 -42.06
C ASN A 709 24.94 -44.46 -41.95
N SER A 710 25.59 -43.38 -42.38
CA SER A 710 27.05 -43.23 -42.27
C SER A 710 27.50 -43.27 -40.81
N ILE A 711 26.80 -42.60 -39.88
CA ILE A 711 27.11 -42.67 -38.44
C ILE A 711 27.03 -44.11 -37.94
N TYR A 712 25.95 -44.83 -38.27
CA TYR A 712 25.74 -46.22 -37.81
C TYR A 712 26.85 -47.16 -38.31
N TRP A 713 27.19 -47.11 -39.59
CA TRP A 713 28.16 -48.03 -40.19
C TRP A 713 29.62 -47.74 -39.79
N MET A 714 29.90 -46.56 -39.24
CA MET A 714 31.22 -46.19 -38.74
C MET A 714 31.42 -46.43 -37.23
N LEU A 715 30.39 -46.87 -36.48
CA LEU A 715 30.48 -47.04 -35.02
C LEU A 715 31.62 -47.95 -34.55
N ASN A 716 32.12 -48.86 -35.41
CA ASN A 716 33.19 -49.82 -35.10
C ASN A 716 34.52 -49.53 -35.82
N LYS A 717 34.69 -48.36 -36.45
CA LYS A 717 35.93 -47.91 -37.10
C LYS A 717 36.70 -46.94 -36.18
N ASN A 718 38.02 -46.84 -36.35
CA ASN A 718 38.85 -45.89 -35.59
C ASN A 718 38.90 -44.53 -36.28
N ASP A 719 39.22 -44.48 -37.58
CA ASP A 719 39.22 -43.24 -38.37
C ASP A 719 37.85 -43.04 -39.02
N ARG A 720 37.03 -42.16 -38.43
CA ARG A 720 35.65 -41.90 -38.86
C ARG A 720 35.56 -40.53 -39.52
N VAL A 721 35.34 -40.52 -40.83
CA VAL A 721 35.25 -39.31 -41.63
C VAL A 721 34.00 -39.36 -42.49
N ILE A 722 33.23 -38.28 -42.50
CA ILE A 722 32.21 -38.00 -43.52
C ILE A 722 32.71 -36.86 -44.38
N LEU A 723 32.72 -37.05 -45.69
CA LEU A 723 33.18 -36.07 -46.66
C LEU A 723 32.03 -35.70 -47.60
N PHE A 724 31.75 -34.40 -47.66
CA PHE A 724 30.82 -33.84 -48.65
C PHE A 724 31.59 -33.12 -49.75
N ARG A 725 31.25 -33.40 -51.01
CA ARG A 725 31.83 -32.74 -52.19
C ARG A 725 30.73 -32.37 -53.18
N SER A 726 30.97 -31.35 -53.98
CA SER A 726 30.10 -30.96 -55.09
C SER A 726 30.85 -31.00 -56.41
N ASN A 727 30.13 -31.22 -57.51
CA ASN A 727 30.61 -30.94 -58.85
C ASN A 727 29.54 -30.07 -59.54
N SER A 728 29.85 -28.78 -59.67
CA SER A 728 28.93 -27.78 -60.22
C SER A 728 28.64 -27.98 -61.70
N ASP A 729 29.60 -28.50 -62.47
CA ASP A 729 29.43 -28.81 -63.90
C ASP A 729 28.46 -29.96 -64.15
N LYS A 730 28.49 -30.99 -63.28
CA LYS A 730 27.61 -32.17 -63.36
C LYS A 730 26.33 -32.04 -62.53
N ASN A 731 26.17 -30.96 -61.79
CA ASN A 731 25.04 -30.74 -60.87
C ASN A 731 24.91 -31.88 -59.84
N THR A 732 26.04 -32.33 -59.27
CA THR A 732 26.08 -33.47 -58.35
C THR A 732 26.59 -33.11 -56.96
N ILE A 733 26.11 -33.86 -55.96
CA ILE A 733 26.65 -33.87 -54.59
C ILE A 733 27.09 -35.30 -54.28
N TYR A 734 28.27 -35.43 -53.69
CA TYR A 734 28.81 -36.68 -53.19
C TYR A 734 28.80 -36.67 -51.67
N LEU A 735 28.32 -37.77 -51.07
CA LEU A 735 28.46 -38.07 -49.65
C LEU A 735 29.28 -39.35 -49.52
N GLU A 736 30.44 -39.22 -48.89
CA GLU A 736 31.35 -40.33 -48.61
C GLU A 736 31.51 -40.56 -47.12
N ASP A 737 31.61 -41.83 -46.72
CA ASP A 737 32.02 -42.22 -45.38
C ASP A 737 33.24 -43.14 -45.39
N SER A 738 33.93 -43.22 -44.25
CA SER A 738 35.06 -44.13 -44.04
C SER A 738 34.65 -45.50 -43.47
N GLY A 739 33.36 -45.85 -43.61
CA GLY A 739 32.77 -47.11 -43.15
C GLY A 739 33.32 -48.36 -43.85
N PRO A 740 32.67 -49.53 -43.68
CA PRO A 740 33.11 -50.79 -44.29
C PRO A 740 32.88 -50.85 -45.81
N GLY A 741 32.21 -49.85 -46.40
CA GLY A 741 31.77 -49.88 -47.79
C GLY A 741 30.61 -50.85 -48.01
N ILE A 742 30.19 -50.97 -49.27
CA ILE A 742 29.08 -51.85 -49.69
C ILE A 742 29.65 -52.87 -50.67
N SER A 743 29.36 -54.16 -50.44
CA SER A 743 29.86 -55.23 -51.31
C SER A 743 29.14 -55.19 -52.67
N SER A 744 29.83 -55.52 -53.77
CA SER A 744 29.22 -55.54 -55.12
C SER A 744 28.04 -56.52 -55.23
N ARG A 745 27.91 -57.51 -54.33
CA ARG A 745 26.73 -58.39 -54.29
C ARG A 745 25.49 -57.73 -53.69
N ASP A 746 25.68 -56.71 -52.87
CA ASP A 746 24.61 -55.98 -52.19
C ASP A 746 24.26 -54.68 -52.91
N ALA A 747 25.15 -54.15 -53.76
CA ALA A 747 25.00 -52.86 -54.44
C ALA A 747 23.63 -52.69 -55.13
N ASP A 748 23.18 -53.70 -55.88
CA ASP A 748 21.88 -53.70 -56.57
C ASP A 748 20.67 -53.80 -55.63
N LYS A 749 20.88 -54.17 -54.36
CA LYS A 749 19.82 -54.46 -53.39
C LYS A 749 19.64 -53.39 -52.33
N ILE A 750 20.63 -52.50 -52.13
CA ILE A 750 20.60 -51.53 -51.01
C ILE A 750 19.43 -50.55 -51.05
N PHE A 751 18.90 -50.28 -52.25
CA PHE A 751 17.75 -49.42 -52.45
C PHE A 751 16.41 -50.17 -52.50
N ASN A 752 16.42 -51.50 -52.33
CA ASN A 752 15.19 -52.29 -52.33
C ASN A 752 14.50 -52.20 -50.95
N PRO A 753 13.16 -52.09 -50.91
CA PRO A 753 12.40 -52.09 -49.67
C PRO A 753 12.77 -53.29 -48.77
N PHE A 754 12.89 -53.03 -47.46
CA PHE A 754 13.18 -54.01 -46.40
C PHE A 754 14.57 -54.66 -46.45
N PHE A 755 15.41 -54.31 -47.44
CA PHE A 755 16.79 -54.75 -47.44
C PHE A 755 17.60 -53.96 -46.40
N THR A 756 18.18 -54.67 -45.43
CA THR A 756 19.01 -54.07 -44.39
C THR A 756 20.00 -55.08 -43.84
N LYS A 757 21.20 -54.60 -43.52
CA LYS A 757 22.18 -55.34 -42.69
C LYS A 757 22.34 -54.72 -41.30
N ARG A 758 21.65 -53.61 -41.02
CA ARG A 758 21.62 -52.95 -39.71
C ARG A 758 20.78 -53.78 -38.74
N THR A 759 21.35 -54.12 -37.58
CA THR A 759 20.65 -54.85 -36.52
C THR A 759 19.43 -54.05 -36.03
N GLY A 760 18.24 -54.66 -36.11
CA GLY A 760 16.97 -54.00 -35.76
C GLY A 760 16.49 -52.91 -36.75
N GLY A 761 17.15 -52.74 -37.90
CA GLY A 761 16.73 -51.80 -38.93
C GLY A 761 15.51 -52.30 -39.71
N ARG A 762 14.65 -51.38 -40.20
CA ARG A 762 13.48 -51.73 -41.03
C ARG A 762 13.77 -51.85 -42.53
N GLY A 763 14.98 -51.47 -42.98
CA GLY A 763 15.37 -51.53 -44.40
C GLY A 763 14.62 -50.59 -45.34
N LEU A 764 14.03 -49.51 -44.81
CA LEU A 764 13.28 -48.54 -45.60
C LEU A 764 14.06 -47.25 -45.89
N GLY A 765 15.16 -46.97 -45.17
CA GLY A 765 15.86 -45.68 -45.25
C GLY A 765 16.34 -45.31 -46.66
N LEU A 766 17.18 -46.16 -47.28
CA LEU A 766 17.69 -45.89 -48.64
C LEU A 766 16.61 -46.00 -49.71
N THR A 767 15.61 -46.85 -49.50
CA THR A 767 14.42 -46.97 -50.37
C THR A 767 13.63 -45.66 -50.38
N ILE A 768 13.43 -45.04 -49.22
CA ILE A 768 12.78 -43.72 -49.10
C ILE A 768 13.64 -42.65 -49.77
N VAL A 769 14.96 -42.65 -49.53
CA VAL A 769 15.91 -41.73 -50.18
C VAL A 769 15.77 -41.78 -51.71
N LYS A 770 15.78 -42.98 -52.29
CA LYS A 770 15.63 -43.19 -53.75
C LYS A 770 14.27 -42.70 -54.25
N LYS A 771 13.16 -43.12 -53.62
CA LYS A 771 11.81 -42.71 -54.02
C LYS A 771 11.59 -41.19 -53.91
N VAL A 772 12.13 -40.55 -52.87
CA VAL A 772 12.02 -39.10 -52.68
C VAL A 772 12.77 -38.35 -53.79
N LEU A 773 13.99 -38.79 -54.14
CA LEU A 773 14.76 -38.19 -55.22
C LEU A 773 14.10 -38.43 -56.59
N GLU A 774 13.67 -39.65 -56.89
CA GLU A 774 12.99 -40.01 -58.15
C GLU A 774 11.68 -39.22 -58.33
N SER A 775 10.92 -38.99 -57.25
CA SER A 775 9.72 -38.14 -57.29
C SER A 775 9.99 -36.71 -57.77
N GLN A 776 11.25 -36.25 -57.64
CA GLN A 776 11.71 -34.92 -58.08
C GLN A 776 12.54 -34.97 -59.37
N LYS A 777 12.58 -36.14 -60.03
CA LYS A 777 13.41 -36.45 -61.20
C LYS A 777 14.92 -36.38 -60.92
N HIS A 778 15.32 -36.50 -59.66
CA HIS A 778 16.71 -36.62 -59.26
C HIS A 778 17.09 -38.09 -59.15
N GLN A 779 18.38 -38.38 -59.21
CA GLN A 779 18.89 -39.74 -59.14
C GLN A 779 19.89 -39.88 -58.01
N ILE A 780 19.94 -41.07 -57.43
CA ILE A 780 21.00 -41.48 -56.51
C ILE A 780 21.63 -42.77 -57.01
N THR A 781 22.96 -42.79 -57.04
CA THR A 781 23.77 -43.91 -57.47
C THR A 781 24.81 -44.22 -56.39
N LEU A 782 25.18 -45.50 -56.28
CA LEU A 782 26.32 -45.92 -55.50
C LEU A 782 27.54 -45.92 -56.43
N ILE A 783 28.59 -45.20 -56.07
CA ILE A 783 29.86 -45.29 -56.80
C ILE A 783 30.57 -46.56 -56.34
N GLU A 784 30.89 -47.46 -57.27
CA GLU A 784 31.60 -48.71 -56.97
C GLU A 784 33.11 -48.59 -57.22
N ASP A 785 33.52 -47.91 -58.30
CA ASP A 785 34.95 -47.79 -58.68
C ASP A 785 35.74 -47.03 -57.61
N ARG A 786 36.87 -47.60 -57.19
CA ARG A 786 37.75 -47.02 -56.17
C ARG A 786 38.43 -45.74 -56.67
N LYS A 787 38.61 -45.58 -57.98
CA LYS A 787 39.27 -44.40 -58.57
C LYS A 787 38.48 -43.10 -58.36
N ASP A 788 37.17 -43.22 -58.20
CA ASP A 788 36.26 -42.07 -58.04
C ASP A 788 35.91 -41.78 -56.56
N LYS A 789 36.52 -42.53 -55.62
CA LYS A 789 36.34 -42.39 -54.17
C LYS A 789 37.57 -41.76 -53.51
N HIS A 790 37.32 -40.94 -52.50
CA HIS A 790 38.34 -40.32 -51.64
C HIS A 790 38.44 -41.03 -50.28
N LEU A 791 37.39 -41.73 -49.86
CA LEU A 791 37.36 -42.57 -48.67
C LEU A 791 37.11 -44.04 -49.03
N ASP A 792 37.61 -44.96 -48.21
CA ASP A 792 37.50 -46.41 -48.46
C ASP A 792 36.08 -46.99 -48.19
N GLY A 793 35.12 -46.18 -47.72
CA GLY A 793 33.77 -46.63 -47.38
C GLY A 793 32.75 -46.46 -48.50
N ALA A 794 31.51 -46.13 -48.15
CA ALA A 794 30.43 -45.95 -49.13
C ALA A 794 30.47 -44.54 -49.73
N CYS A 795 30.19 -44.43 -51.03
CA CYS A 795 30.10 -43.16 -51.75
C CYS A 795 28.77 -43.09 -52.50
N PHE A 796 27.89 -42.20 -52.06
CA PHE A 796 26.62 -41.93 -52.71
C PHE A 796 26.72 -40.67 -53.55
N GLU A 797 26.44 -40.79 -54.84
CA GLU A 797 26.32 -39.67 -55.77
C GLU A 797 24.84 -39.32 -55.93
N ILE A 798 24.49 -38.08 -55.67
CA ILE A 798 23.17 -37.52 -55.93
C ILE A 798 23.28 -36.59 -57.12
N THR A 799 22.58 -36.93 -58.20
CA THR A 799 22.53 -36.17 -59.44
C THR A 799 21.22 -35.41 -59.52
N PHE A 800 21.30 -34.09 -59.60
CA PHE A 800 20.15 -33.22 -59.67
C PHE A 800 19.77 -32.92 -61.13
N ASP A 801 18.47 -32.89 -61.39
CA ASP A 801 17.88 -32.61 -62.72
C ASP A 801 18.34 -31.25 -63.23
N GLU A 802 18.48 -31.07 -64.55
CA GLU A 802 18.96 -29.81 -65.15
C GLU A 802 18.13 -28.59 -64.72
N LYS A 803 16.83 -28.76 -64.43
CA LYS A 803 15.96 -27.69 -63.95
C LYS A 803 16.23 -27.27 -62.50
N ALA A 804 17.08 -28.00 -61.78
CA ALA A 804 17.56 -27.62 -60.46
C ALA A 804 18.80 -26.70 -60.54
N ARG A 805 19.42 -26.56 -61.71
CA ARG A 805 20.58 -25.69 -61.92
C ARG A 805 20.16 -24.22 -61.86
N VAL A 806 20.91 -23.42 -61.10
CA VAL A 806 20.77 -21.97 -61.07
C VAL A 806 21.89 -21.41 -61.95
N ASN A 807 21.56 -20.85 -63.12
CA ASN A 807 22.56 -20.15 -63.94
C ASN A 807 23.07 -18.93 -63.15
N GLN A 808 24.38 -18.73 -63.11
CA GLN A 808 25.02 -17.62 -62.39
C GLN A 808 24.54 -16.26 -62.86
#